data_AF-A0A8X8AKC0-F1
#
_entry.id   AF-A0A8X8AKC0-F1
#
_cell.length_a   1.000
_cell.length_b   1.000
_cell.length_c   1.000
_cell.angle_alpha   90.00
_cell.angle_beta   90.00
_cell.angle_gamma   90.00
#
_symmetry.space_group_name_H-M   'P 1'
#
loop_
_entity.id
_entity.type
_entity.pdbx_description
1 polymer ?
#
loop_
_entity_poly.entity_id
_entity_poly.type
_entity_poly.pdbx_seq_one_letter_code
_entity_poly.pdbx_strand_id
1 'polypeptide(L)'
;MGSLSYFSSLILFLSLLTPQQISGNNTELEALVKLKFALDPNNKYLQSWTSDGDPCSGLFEGVACNEHGQVANISLQGKGLSGTISPAVAELKSLSGLYLHYNSLSGEIPKEIVNLVGLSDLYLNVNNLSGSIPPEIGSMASLQVLELCCNQLAGYIPTEMGSLKRLSVLALQYNRLAGQIPASLGTLGMLKRLDMSFNYLSGTIPQGIANIPRLEVLDVRNNSLSGIVPFALKRLNGGFQFENNQGLCGTGFPPLRACGAFDNMNINQVGSLGPIANNSAQKVIPQSAILQAHCNQTLCSNSSKLPQAAIVAGVIIVTITLMGAGFLVIFCYRRKKQKIGNTSDSSDGRLSTDQAKEFHRAGASPLASLEYSNGWDPLGDSRNGIEFSVEHLNSFRFNLEEIESATQCFSEVNVLGKSSFSTVYKGVLRDGSLVAIKSINVTSCKPEEAEFVKGLNLLTSLRHDNLTRLRGFCCSRGRGECFLIYDFAPKGDLSRYLDLEDGSNQVLDWSTRVSIINGIAKGIRYLHSIEEKKPAIIHRRISVEKVLLDQQVNPLIADSGLAKLLADDIVFSTIKISAAMGYLAPEYVTTGLFTEKSDIYSFGVIILQILSGKQLLSTAVRLGAACCRYNDFIDTSLRGNFSESEAAKLAKIALACIDDLPDQRPTMKEVIQELNLSNAGS
;
A
#
# COMPACT_ATOMS: atom_id res chain seq x y z
N MET A 1 -61.68 -64.92 37.16
CA MET A 1 -60.86 -65.99 36.56
C MET A 1 -60.58 -65.60 35.12
N GLY A 2 -59.35 -65.76 34.62
CA GLY A 2 -58.86 -65.04 33.44
C GLY A 2 -58.58 -63.55 33.75
N SER A 3 -57.60 -62.89 33.13
CA SER A 3 -56.65 -63.33 32.09
C SER A 3 -55.21 -62.99 32.49
N LEU A 4 -54.27 -63.91 32.30
CA LEU A 4 -52.84 -63.60 32.26
C LEU A 4 -52.37 -63.66 30.80
N SER A 5 -51.80 -62.56 30.30
CA SER A 5 -50.85 -62.52 29.17
C SER A 5 -50.24 -61.12 29.05
N TYR A 6 -49.13 -60.99 28.31
CA TYR A 6 -48.47 -59.72 27.95
C TYR A 6 -47.80 -58.90 29.07
N PHE A 7 -46.93 -59.55 29.85
CA PHE A 7 -45.75 -58.89 30.45
C PHE A 7 -44.46 -59.47 29.86
N SER A 8 -44.18 -59.19 28.58
CA SER A 8 -42.98 -59.68 27.90
C SER A 8 -42.63 -58.88 26.61
N SER A 9 -42.48 -57.55 26.71
CA SER A 9 -41.76 -56.70 25.73
C SER A 9 -41.69 -55.22 26.17
N LEU A 10 -40.88 -54.89 27.19
CA LEU A 10 -40.51 -53.49 27.46
C LEU A 10 -39.16 -53.29 28.18
N ILE A 11 -38.21 -54.22 28.05
CA ILE A 11 -36.83 -54.05 28.56
C ILE A 11 -35.82 -54.51 27.50
N LEU A 12 -35.84 -53.89 26.32
CA LEU A 12 -34.80 -54.10 25.28
C LEU A 12 -34.74 -53.00 24.21
N PHE A 13 -34.94 -51.73 24.59
CA PHE A 13 -34.77 -50.59 23.67
C PHE A 13 -34.24 -49.31 24.36
N LEU A 14 -33.20 -49.47 25.19
CA LEU A 14 -32.57 -48.37 25.94
C LEU A 14 -31.03 -48.41 25.89
N SER A 15 -30.47 -49.01 24.82
CA SER A 15 -29.03 -49.22 24.61
C SER A 15 -28.54 -48.89 23.19
N LEU A 16 -29.30 -48.08 22.45
CA LEU A 16 -28.91 -47.55 21.12
C LEU A 16 -29.12 -46.02 21.01
N LEU A 17 -28.63 -45.30 22.02
CA LEU A 17 -28.24 -43.90 21.91
C LEU A 17 -26.76 -43.76 22.27
N THR A 18 -25.91 -44.50 21.55
CA THR A 18 -24.55 -44.03 21.29
C THR A 18 -24.66 -42.69 20.56
N PRO A 19 -24.07 -41.58 21.07
CA PRO A 19 -23.93 -40.40 20.25
C PRO A 19 -23.12 -40.80 19.01
N GLN A 20 -23.59 -40.41 17.81
CA GLN A 20 -22.75 -40.54 16.61
C GLN A 20 -21.49 -39.72 16.85
N GLN A 21 -20.33 -40.37 16.85
CA GLN A 21 -19.06 -39.67 16.99
C GLN A 21 -18.85 -38.81 15.74
N ILE A 22 -19.06 -37.49 15.87
CA ILE A 22 -18.66 -36.49 14.88
C ILE A 22 -17.13 -36.39 14.91
N SER A 23 -16.47 -37.42 14.38
CA SER A 23 -15.02 -37.63 14.45
C SER A 23 -14.26 -36.81 13.39
N GLY A 24 -14.71 -35.59 13.13
CA GLY A 24 -14.14 -34.66 12.14
C GLY A 24 -13.52 -33.40 12.76
N ASN A 25 -14.33 -32.64 13.51
CA ASN A 25 -14.05 -31.26 13.93
C ASN A 25 -12.67 -31.06 14.58
N ASN A 26 -12.17 -32.02 15.37
CA ASN A 26 -10.88 -31.89 16.05
C ASN A 26 -9.70 -31.65 15.10
N THR A 27 -9.73 -32.23 13.89
CA THR A 27 -8.60 -32.14 12.95
C THR A 27 -8.52 -30.79 12.23
N GLU A 28 -9.65 -30.29 11.73
CA GLU A 28 -9.72 -28.94 11.14
C GLU A 28 -9.51 -27.85 12.19
N LEU A 29 -10.02 -28.03 13.41
CA LEU A 29 -9.78 -27.12 14.53
C LEU A 29 -8.29 -27.09 14.93
N GLU A 30 -7.63 -28.23 15.05
CA GLU A 30 -6.19 -28.30 15.35
C GLU A 30 -5.36 -27.65 14.21
N ALA A 31 -5.75 -27.86 12.95
CA ALA A 31 -5.12 -27.22 11.79
C ALA A 31 -5.28 -25.70 11.81
N LEU A 32 -6.48 -25.19 12.07
CA LEU A 32 -6.75 -23.75 12.21
C LEU A 32 -6.00 -23.14 13.39
N VAL A 33 -5.92 -23.80 14.55
CA VAL A 33 -5.17 -23.32 15.71
C VAL A 33 -3.66 -23.28 15.41
N LYS A 34 -3.10 -24.27 14.72
CA LYS A 34 -1.70 -24.23 14.24
C LYS A 34 -1.49 -23.11 13.22
N LEU A 35 -2.44 -22.89 12.32
CA LEU A 35 -2.37 -21.82 11.32
C LEU A 35 -2.48 -20.43 11.96
N LYS A 36 -3.33 -20.25 12.97
CA LYS A 36 -3.44 -19.03 13.79
C LYS A 36 -2.09 -18.63 14.37
N PHE A 37 -1.44 -19.53 15.11
CA PHE A 37 -0.14 -19.24 15.73
C PHE A 37 0.96 -18.95 14.70
N ALA A 38 0.86 -19.53 13.50
CA ALA A 38 1.79 -19.25 12.42
C ALA A 38 1.52 -17.90 11.75
N LEU A 39 0.26 -17.51 11.48
CA LEU A 39 -0.10 -16.26 10.79
C LEU A 39 -0.05 -15.02 11.71
N ASP A 40 -0.49 -15.16 12.96
CA ASP A 40 -0.54 -14.10 13.99
C ASP A 40 0.23 -14.53 15.26
N PRO A 41 1.58 -14.50 15.23
CA PRO A 41 2.40 -14.91 16.38
C PRO A 41 2.18 -14.07 17.65
N ASN A 42 1.53 -12.90 17.53
CA ASN A 42 1.23 -12.00 18.64
C ASN A 42 -0.22 -12.16 19.16
N ASN A 43 -1.06 -13.00 18.53
CA ASN A 43 -2.49 -13.15 18.82
C ASN A 43 -3.22 -11.79 18.94
N LYS A 44 -2.91 -10.86 18.03
CA LYS A 44 -3.46 -9.49 18.02
C LYS A 44 -4.77 -9.41 17.25
N TYR A 45 -4.90 -10.18 16.17
CA TYR A 45 -5.96 -10.11 15.18
C TYR A 45 -6.86 -11.33 15.23
N LEU A 46 -6.31 -12.55 15.15
CA LEU A 46 -7.07 -13.80 15.04
C LEU A 46 -7.63 -14.29 16.39
N GLN A 47 -8.11 -13.37 17.23
CA GLN A 47 -8.47 -13.67 18.62
C GLN A 47 -9.65 -14.64 18.73
N SER A 48 -10.64 -14.58 17.82
CA SER A 48 -11.84 -15.42 17.89
C SER A 48 -11.65 -16.88 17.50
N TRP A 49 -10.51 -17.24 16.90
CA TRP A 49 -10.14 -18.64 16.64
C TRP A 49 -9.68 -19.29 17.96
N THR A 50 -10.60 -19.78 18.77
CA THR A 50 -10.29 -20.41 20.08
C THR A 50 -10.00 -21.91 19.94
N SER A 51 -9.33 -22.51 20.94
CA SER A 51 -8.94 -23.94 20.88
C SER A 51 -10.07 -24.92 21.25
N ASP A 52 -11.22 -24.39 21.64
CA ASP A 52 -12.43 -25.07 22.13
C ASP A 52 -13.69 -24.69 21.34
N GLY A 53 -13.59 -23.75 20.41
CA GLY A 53 -14.70 -23.27 19.59
C GLY A 53 -14.91 -24.09 18.31
N ASP A 54 -16.13 -24.04 17.78
CA ASP A 54 -16.48 -24.63 16.48
C ASP A 54 -16.12 -23.66 15.33
N PRO A 55 -15.23 -24.03 14.39
CA PRO A 55 -14.91 -23.20 13.23
C PRO A 55 -16.13 -22.83 12.36
N CYS A 56 -17.14 -23.70 12.32
CA CYS A 56 -18.32 -23.52 11.47
C CYS A 56 -19.48 -22.80 12.16
N SER A 57 -19.30 -22.35 13.41
CA SER A 57 -20.26 -21.53 14.16
C SER A 57 -20.46 -20.11 13.60
N GLY A 58 -19.62 -19.67 12.65
CA GLY A 58 -19.57 -18.30 12.16
C GLY A 58 -18.85 -17.30 13.08
N LEU A 59 -18.34 -17.75 14.24
CA LEU A 59 -17.59 -16.90 15.18
C LEU A 59 -16.10 -16.74 14.80
N PHE A 60 -15.55 -17.66 14.02
CA PHE A 60 -14.14 -17.62 13.59
C PHE A 60 -13.97 -16.60 12.46
N GLU A 61 -13.26 -15.50 12.74
CA GLU A 61 -13.12 -14.40 11.78
C GLU A 61 -12.47 -14.87 10.48
N GLY A 62 -13.14 -14.62 9.36
CA GLY A 62 -12.66 -15.00 8.03
C GLY A 62 -12.79 -16.49 7.68
N VAL A 63 -13.35 -17.34 8.54
CA VAL A 63 -13.62 -18.75 8.24
C VAL A 63 -15.04 -18.91 7.72
N ALA A 64 -15.22 -19.67 6.64
CA ALA A 64 -16.53 -20.08 6.15
C ALA A 64 -16.53 -21.57 5.76
N CYS A 65 -17.62 -22.26 6.08
CA CYS A 65 -17.75 -23.71 5.89
C CYS A 65 -18.71 -24.07 4.74
N ASN A 66 -18.60 -25.31 4.25
CA ASN A 66 -19.51 -25.87 3.25
C ASN A 66 -20.79 -26.44 3.91
N GLU A 67 -21.72 -26.92 3.08
CA GLU A 67 -22.98 -27.58 3.49
C GLU A 67 -22.78 -28.83 4.37
N HIS A 68 -21.55 -29.37 4.43
CA HIS A 68 -21.19 -30.55 5.23
C HIS A 68 -20.52 -30.18 6.57
N GLY A 69 -20.42 -28.89 6.90
CA GLY A 69 -19.80 -28.43 8.16
C GLY A 69 -18.28 -28.54 8.17
N GLN A 70 -17.62 -28.42 7.01
CA GLN A 70 -16.15 -28.46 6.87
C GLN A 70 -15.61 -27.12 6.37
N VAL A 71 -14.36 -26.80 6.69
CA VAL A 71 -13.74 -25.51 6.34
C VAL A 71 -13.55 -25.38 4.82
N ALA A 72 -14.25 -24.42 4.22
CA ALA A 72 -14.34 -24.26 2.77
C ALA A 72 -13.61 -23.03 2.24
N ASN A 73 -13.54 -21.94 3.01
CA ASN A 73 -12.74 -20.74 2.71
C ASN A 73 -12.05 -20.19 3.96
N ILE A 74 -10.88 -19.57 3.75
CA ILE A 74 -10.19 -18.72 4.72
C ILE A 74 -9.91 -17.35 4.07
N SER A 75 -10.46 -16.29 4.65
CA SER A 75 -10.52 -14.92 4.14
C SER A 75 -9.92 -13.94 5.15
N LEU A 76 -8.60 -13.78 5.12
CA LEU A 76 -7.80 -13.02 6.10
C LEU A 76 -6.97 -11.88 5.47
N GLN A 77 -7.41 -11.39 4.31
CA GLN A 77 -6.78 -10.27 3.62
C GLN A 77 -6.86 -8.94 4.39
N GLY A 78 -5.83 -8.11 4.25
CA GLY A 78 -5.76 -6.77 4.84
C GLY A 78 -5.63 -6.73 6.38
N LYS A 79 -5.54 -7.89 7.05
CA LYS A 79 -5.57 -7.98 8.52
C LYS A 79 -4.28 -7.49 9.21
N GLY A 80 -3.18 -7.34 8.48
CA GLY A 80 -1.88 -6.95 9.04
C GLY A 80 -1.15 -8.10 9.75
N LEU A 81 -1.42 -9.34 9.31
CA LEU A 81 -0.73 -10.55 9.75
C LEU A 81 0.74 -10.49 9.32
N SER A 82 1.65 -10.93 10.18
CA SER A 82 3.11 -10.78 9.97
C SER A 82 3.93 -12.05 10.21
N GLY A 83 3.24 -13.19 10.32
CA GLY A 83 3.85 -14.49 10.54
C GLY A 83 4.21 -15.24 9.24
N THR A 84 3.84 -16.51 9.16
CA THR A 84 4.19 -17.46 8.09
C THR A 84 3.01 -18.39 7.74
N ILE A 85 3.02 -19.00 6.56
CA ILE A 85 1.99 -19.96 6.15
C ILE A 85 2.39 -21.36 6.65
N SER A 86 1.69 -21.87 7.67
CA SER A 86 1.96 -23.21 8.23
C SER A 86 1.60 -24.33 7.24
N PRO A 87 2.42 -25.38 7.09
CA PRO A 87 2.04 -26.62 6.39
C PRO A 87 0.74 -27.24 6.91
N ALA A 88 0.33 -26.95 8.16
CA ALA A 88 -0.94 -27.40 8.72
C ALA A 88 -2.18 -26.94 7.92
N VAL A 89 -2.06 -25.89 7.09
CA VAL A 89 -3.13 -25.50 6.14
C VAL A 89 -3.56 -26.67 5.25
N ALA A 90 -2.63 -27.57 4.92
CA ALA A 90 -2.84 -28.74 4.07
C ALA A 90 -3.81 -29.78 4.64
N GLU A 91 -4.19 -29.70 5.92
CA GLU A 91 -5.17 -30.61 6.54
C GLU A 91 -6.62 -30.21 6.29
N LEU A 92 -6.87 -28.99 5.82
CA LEU A 92 -8.20 -28.49 5.47
C LEU A 92 -8.62 -29.00 4.08
N LYS A 93 -8.88 -30.32 3.96
CA LYS A 93 -9.03 -31.01 2.66
C LYS A 93 -10.19 -30.47 1.81
N SER A 94 -11.18 -29.82 2.42
CA SER A 94 -12.35 -29.22 1.75
C SER A 94 -12.17 -27.74 1.39
N LEU A 95 -10.98 -27.16 1.61
CA LEU A 95 -10.69 -25.76 1.32
C LEU A 95 -10.69 -25.49 -0.19
N SER A 96 -11.57 -24.59 -0.63
CA SER A 96 -11.72 -24.12 -2.01
C SER A 96 -11.04 -22.77 -2.26
N GLY A 97 -11.02 -21.87 -1.28
CA GLY A 97 -10.39 -20.55 -1.41
C GLY A 97 -9.53 -20.17 -0.20
N LEU A 98 -8.28 -19.76 -0.47
CA LEU A 98 -7.33 -19.29 0.52
C LEU A 98 -6.86 -17.87 0.18
N TYR A 99 -7.35 -16.90 0.93
CA TYR A 99 -7.13 -15.47 0.71
C TYR A 99 -6.31 -14.90 1.88
N LEU A 100 -4.98 -14.88 1.71
CA LEU A 100 -4.00 -14.34 2.66
C LEU A 100 -3.27 -13.09 2.14
N HIS A 101 -3.61 -12.65 0.92
CA HIS A 101 -3.10 -11.45 0.28
C HIS A 101 -3.24 -10.16 1.11
N TYR A 102 -2.42 -9.16 0.80
CA TYR A 102 -2.40 -7.86 1.52
C TYR A 102 -2.06 -7.97 3.01
N ASN A 103 -1.02 -8.73 3.32
CA ASN A 103 -0.48 -8.87 4.68
C ASN A 103 1.04 -8.66 4.65
N SER A 104 1.73 -8.99 5.75
CA SER A 104 3.19 -8.98 5.86
C SER A 104 3.73 -10.39 6.14
N LEU A 105 3.06 -11.42 5.60
CA LEU A 105 3.45 -12.82 5.78
C LEU A 105 4.80 -13.09 5.12
N SER A 106 5.59 -13.96 5.74
CA SER A 106 6.97 -14.26 5.38
C SER A 106 7.24 -15.77 5.39
N GLY A 107 8.49 -16.17 5.12
CA GLY A 107 8.87 -17.57 4.92
C GLY A 107 8.64 -18.02 3.47
N GLU A 108 8.47 -19.32 3.27
CA GLU A 108 8.24 -19.93 1.95
C GLU A 108 6.77 -20.35 1.78
N ILE A 109 6.35 -20.62 0.54
CA ILE A 109 5.07 -21.28 0.28
C ILE A 109 5.24 -22.77 0.64
N PRO A 110 4.51 -23.33 1.64
CA PRO A 110 4.71 -24.71 2.04
C PRO A 110 4.30 -25.66 0.91
N LYS A 111 5.20 -26.55 0.48
CA LYS A 111 4.95 -27.53 -0.59
C LYS A 111 3.71 -28.40 -0.31
N GLU A 112 3.39 -28.63 0.97
CA GLU A 112 2.23 -29.37 1.44
C GLU A 112 0.88 -28.77 0.97
N ILE A 113 0.87 -27.51 0.52
CA ILE A 113 -0.30 -26.86 -0.10
C ILE A 113 -0.87 -27.67 -1.28
N VAL A 114 -0.04 -28.49 -1.94
CA VAL A 114 -0.47 -29.43 -3.01
C VAL A 114 -1.59 -30.38 -2.57
N ASN A 115 -1.66 -30.72 -1.27
CA ASN A 115 -2.69 -31.63 -0.75
C ASN A 115 -4.09 -31.01 -0.73
N LEU A 116 -4.23 -29.71 -0.99
CA LEU A 116 -5.50 -29.01 -1.11
C LEU A 116 -6.11 -29.23 -2.49
N VAL A 117 -6.49 -30.48 -2.77
CA VAL A 117 -7.03 -30.92 -4.07
C VAL A 117 -8.32 -30.21 -4.48
N GLY A 118 -9.06 -29.64 -3.53
CA GLY A 118 -10.27 -28.83 -3.76
C GLY A 118 -10.01 -27.36 -4.09
N LEU A 119 -8.78 -26.85 -3.94
CA LEU A 119 -8.50 -25.42 -4.01
C LEU A 119 -8.67 -24.88 -5.44
N SER A 120 -9.60 -23.93 -5.61
CA SER A 120 -9.80 -23.17 -6.84
C SER A 120 -9.09 -21.82 -6.82
N ASP A 121 -8.96 -21.18 -5.65
CA ASP A 121 -8.56 -19.78 -5.54
C ASP A 121 -7.45 -19.61 -4.49
N LEU A 122 -6.24 -19.26 -4.95
CA LEU A 122 -5.08 -19.03 -4.09
C LEU A 122 -4.55 -17.60 -4.24
N TYR A 123 -4.82 -16.76 -3.24
CA TYR A 123 -4.43 -15.35 -3.19
C TYR A 123 -3.42 -15.13 -2.07
N LEU A 124 -2.13 -15.10 -2.44
CA LEU A 124 -1.00 -14.80 -1.54
C LEU A 124 -0.29 -13.49 -1.90
N ASN A 125 -0.82 -12.73 -2.85
CA ASN A 125 -0.20 -11.53 -3.40
C ASN A 125 -0.04 -10.38 -2.39
N VAL A 126 0.95 -9.52 -2.62
CA VAL A 126 1.37 -8.44 -1.71
C VAL A 126 1.58 -8.96 -0.29
N ASN A 127 2.67 -9.72 -0.16
CA ASN A 127 3.22 -10.23 1.09
C ASN A 127 4.76 -10.17 1.00
N ASN A 128 5.45 -10.75 1.98
CA ASN A 128 6.90 -10.86 2.05
C ASN A 128 7.35 -12.34 1.92
N LEU A 129 6.62 -13.15 1.13
CA LEU A 129 6.95 -14.56 0.90
C LEU A 129 8.19 -14.69 0.02
N SER A 130 8.93 -15.78 0.20
CA SER A 130 10.27 -16.02 -0.35
C SER A 130 10.44 -17.49 -0.72
N GLY A 131 11.66 -17.91 -1.06
CA GLY A 131 11.91 -19.24 -1.62
C GLY A 131 11.41 -19.37 -3.06
N SER A 132 11.26 -20.60 -3.55
CA SER A 132 10.75 -20.90 -4.90
C SER A 132 9.27 -21.26 -4.92
N ILE A 133 8.60 -21.03 -6.06
CA ILE A 133 7.28 -21.60 -6.33
C ILE A 133 7.40 -23.14 -6.34
N PRO A 134 6.70 -23.89 -5.47
CA PRO A 134 6.79 -25.35 -5.45
C PRO A 134 6.30 -25.97 -6.78
N PRO A 135 7.10 -26.78 -7.49
CA PRO A 135 6.67 -27.47 -8.71
C PRO A 135 5.42 -28.35 -8.51
N GLU A 136 5.23 -28.86 -7.30
CA GLU A 136 4.10 -29.68 -6.89
C GLU A 136 2.74 -28.99 -7.10
N ILE A 137 2.70 -27.64 -7.09
CA ILE A 137 1.49 -26.84 -7.42
C ILE A 137 0.90 -27.27 -8.78
N GLY A 138 1.70 -27.73 -9.73
CA GLY A 138 1.22 -28.23 -11.03
C GLY A 138 0.22 -29.39 -10.95
N SER A 139 0.12 -30.11 -9.83
CA SER A 139 -0.86 -31.19 -9.64
C SER A 139 -2.19 -30.74 -8.98
N MET A 140 -2.33 -29.45 -8.62
CA MET A 140 -3.56 -28.88 -8.05
C MET A 140 -4.65 -28.66 -9.11
N ALA A 141 -5.21 -29.76 -9.63
CA ALA A 141 -6.08 -29.78 -10.81
C ALA A 141 -7.35 -28.90 -10.74
N SER A 142 -7.79 -28.52 -9.54
CA SER A 142 -8.94 -27.64 -9.31
C SER A 142 -8.66 -26.14 -9.51
N LEU A 143 -7.38 -25.75 -9.51
CA LEU A 143 -6.94 -24.36 -9.41
C LEU A 143 -7.34 -23.51 -10.64
N GLN A 144 -7.97 -22.37 -10.37
CA GLN A 144 -8.53 -21.42 -11.33
C GLN A 144 -7.87 -20.04 -11.24
N VAL A 145 -7.49 -19.60 -10.03
CA VAL A 145 -6.75 -18.36 -9.81
C VAL A 145 -5.50 -18.64 -8.96
N LEU A 146 -4.36 -18.13 -9.42
CA LEU A 146 -3.10 -18.14 -8.70
C LEU A 146 -2.45 -16.75 -8.71
N GLU A 147 -2.64 -16.04 -7.60
CA GLU A 147 -2.14 -14.69 -7.35
C GLU A 147 -0.96 -14.74 -6.36
N LEU A 148 0.26 -14.74 -6.91
CA LEU A 148 1.53 -14.74 -6.18
C LEU A 148 2.34 -13.45 -6.40
N CYS A 149 1.78 -12.48 -7.11
CA CYS A 149 2.44 -11.23 -7.43
C CYS A 149 2.84 -10.43 -6.18
N CYS A 150 3.75 -9.48 -6.32
CA CYS A 150 4.19 -8.60 -5.22
C CYS A 150 4.75 -9.37 -4.01
N ASN A 151 5.78 -10.18 -4.22
CA ASN A 151 6.46 -10.96 -3.19
C ASN A 151 7.99 -11.00 -3.42
N GLN A 152 8.73 -11.79 -2.66
CA GLN A 152 10.18 -12.01 -2.83
C GLN A 152 10.52 -13.39 -3.45
N LEU A 153 9.56 -14.04 -4.14
CA LEU A 153 9.74 -15.39 -4.71
C LEU A 153 10.83 -15.41 -5.77
N ALA A 154 11.68 -16.44 -5.75
CA ALA A 154 12.87 -16.56 -6.59
C ALA A 154 12.95 -17.94 -7.29
N GLY A 155 14.00 -18.15 -8.08
CA GLY A 155 14.16 -19.38 -8.86
C GLY A 155 13.29 -19.35 -10.13
N TYR A 156 12.85 -20.52 -10.60
CA TYR A 156 12.20 -20.68 -11.89
C TYR A 156 10.67 -20.75 -11.78
N ILE A 157 9.96 -20.41 -12.86
CA ILE A 157 8.56 -20.79 -13.02
C ILE A 157 8.52 -22.30 -13.33
N PRO A 158 7.86 -23.15 -12.52
CA PRO A 158 7.86 -24.59 -12.76
C PRO A 158 7.18 -24.98 -14.08
N THR A 159 7.74 -25.97 -14.77
CA THR A 159 7.18 -26.46 -16.05
C THR A 159 5.85 -27.20 -15.84
N GLU A 160 5.70 -27.76 -14.65
CA GLU A 160 4.59 -28.51 -14.09
C GLU A 160 3.30 -27.68 -14.05
N MET A 161 3.40 -26.34 -13.95
CA MET A 161 2.25 -25.43 -13.97
C MET A 161 1.42 -25.54 -15.25
N GLY A 162 2.01 -26.02 -16.36
CA GLY A 162 1.28 -26.30 -17.60
C GLY A 162 0.20 -27.38 -17.47
N SER A 163 0.21 -28.17 -16.39
CA SER A 163 -0.81 -29.19 -16.09
C SER A 163 -2.13 -28.61 -15.54
N LEU A 164 -2.14 -27.34 -15.11
CA LEU A 164 -3.28 -26.69 -14.45
C LEU A 164 -4.42 -26.32 -15.42
N LYS A 165 -5.11 -27.31 -16.00
CA LYS A 165 -6.05 -27.10 -17.12
C LYS A 165 -7.28 -26.22 -16.81
N ARG A 166 -7.55 -25.91 -15.55
CA ARG A 166 -8.61 -24.99 -15.11
C ARG A 166 -8.13 -23.55 -14.90
N LEU A 167 -6.83 -23.29 -14.91
CA LEU A 167 -6.24 -21.99 -14.57
C LEU A 167 -6.69 -20.90 -15.56
N SER A 168 -7.34 -19.87 -15.02
CA SER A 168 -7.86 -18.70 -15.74
C SER A 168 -7.01 -17.46 -15.49
N VAL A 169 -6.36 -17.36 -14.33
CA VAL A 169 -5.50 -16.23 -13.94
C VAL A 169 -4.20 -16.77 -13.35
N LEU A 170 -3.07 -16.30 -13.90
CA LEU A 170 -1.74 -16.51 -13.34
C LEU A 170 -1.02 -15.16 -13.26
N ALA A 171 -0.72 -14.74 -12.04
CA ALA A 171 -0.10 -13.45 -11.74
C ALA A 171 1.11 -13.64 -10.83
N LEU A 172 2.30 -13.39 -11.41
CA LEU A 172 3.62 -13.62 -10.83
C LEU A 172 4.46 -12.32 -10.80
N GLN A 173 3.89 -11.19 -11.20
CA GLN A 173 4.60 -9.93 -11.38
C GLN A 173 5.18 -9.36 -10.09
N TYR A 174 6.25 -8.57 -10.21
CA TYR A 174 7.01 -8.04 -9.06
C TYR A 174 7.45 -9.15 -8.09
N ASN A 175 8.33 -10.01 -8.60
CA ASN A 175 9.04 -11.05 -7.84
C ASN A 175 10.52 -11.07 -8.28
N ARG A 176 11.26 -12.12 -7.94
CA ARG A 176 12.66 -12.36 -8.31
C ARG A 176 12.82 -13.62 -9.16
N LEU A 177 11.79 -14.00 -9.92
CA LEU A 177 11.79 -15.20 -10.76
C LEU A 177 12.73 -15.02 -11.96
N ALA A 178 13.40 -16.09 -12.36
CA ALA A 178 14.48 -16.09 -13.35
C ALA A 178 14.38 -17.28 -14.31
N GLY A 179 15.30 -17.34 -15.29
CA GLY A 179 15.34 -18.39 -16.31
C GLY A 179 14.30 -18.19 -17.42
N GLN A 180 13.88 -19.27 -18.08
CA GLN A 180 13.01 -19.20 -19.25
C GLN A 180 11.53 -19.33 -18.89
N ILE A 181 10.65 -18.69 -19.69
CA ILE A 181 9.20 -18.89 -19.61
C ILE A 181 8.89 -20.33 -20.08
N PRO A 182 8.24 -21.19 -19.28
CA PRO A 182 7.96 -22.57 -19.69
C PRO A 182 7.00 -22.66 -20.87
N ALA A 183 7.40 -23.35 -21.94
CA ALA A 183 6.55 -23.58 -23.11
C ALA A 183 5.25 -24.35 -22.78
N SER A 184 5.25 -25.12 -21.68
CA SER A 184 4.09 -25.84 -21.16
C SER A 184 2.92 -24.92 -20.75
N LEU A 185 3.18 -23.65 -20.40
CA LEU A 185 2.12 -22.65 -20.15
C LEU A 185 1.24 -22.42 -21.40
N GLY A 186 1.78 -22.62 -22.60
CA GLY A 186 1.03 -22.60 -23.86
C GLY A 186 -0.06 -23.67 -23.97
N THR A 187 -0.14 -24.62 -23.03
CA THR A 187 -1.16 -25.69 -23.00
C THR A 187 -2.32 -25.41 -22.02
N LEU A 188 -2.40 -24.19 -21.48
CA LEU A 188 -3.41 -23.73 -20.52
C LEU A 188 -4.61 -23.09 -21.23
N GLY A 189 -5.46 -23.91 -21.85
CA GLY A 189 -6.57 -23.45 -22.71
C GLY A 189 -7.63 -22.56 -22.05
N MET A 190 -7.67 -22.50 -20.70
CA MET A 190 -8.58 -21.65 -19.93
C MET A 190 -8.00 -20.27 -19.59
N LEU A 191 -6.69 -20.06 -19.76
CA LEU A 191 -5.97 -18.89 -19.24
C LEU A 191 -6.38 -17.60 -19.96
N LYS A 192 -6.83 -16.60 -19.19
CA LYS A 192 -7.21 -15.25 -19.62
C LYS A 192 -6.14 -14.22 -19.33
N ARG A 193 -5.55 -14.26 -18.14
CA ARG A 193 -4.46 -13.37 -17.70
C ARG A 193 -3.19 -14.19 -17.46
N LEU A 194 -2.10 -13.75 -18.07
CA LEU A 194 -0.74 -14.15 -17.70
C LEU A 194 0.10 -12.89 -17.46
N ASP A 195 0.41 -12.60 -16.20
CA ASP A 195 1.23 -11.44 -15.82
C ASP A 195 2.50 -11.94 -15.13
N MET A 196 3.64 -11.66 -15.76
CA MET A 196 4.98 -12.08 -15.33
C MET A 196 5.96 -10.90 -15.39
N SER A 197 5.42 -9.68 -15.40
CA SER A 197 6.18 -8.44 -15.49
C SER A 197 7.06 -8.20 -14.25
N PHE A 198 8.09 -7.35 -14.36
CA PHE A 198 8.99 -6.99 -13.27
C PHE A 198 9.61 -8.22 -12.56
N ASN A 199 10.37 -8.99 -13.34
CA ASN A 199 11.10 -10.19 -12.91
C ASN A 199 12.46 -10.27 -13.66
N TYR A 200 13.21 -11.36 -13.49
CA TYR A 200 14.49 -11.63 -14.16
C TYR A 200 14.37 -12.73 -15.23
N LEU A 201 13.20 -12.87 -15.86
CA LEU A 201 12.96 -13.89 -16.90
C LEU A 201 13.76 -13.57 -18.17
N SER A 202 14.11 -14.60 -18.93
CA SER A 202 15.10 -14.57 -20.01
C SER A 202 14.74 -15.54 -21.15
N GLY A 203 15.44 -15.43 -22.28
CA GLY A 203 15.14 -16.23 -23.47
C GLY A 203 13.86 -15.77 -24.19
N THR A 204 13.28 -16.67 -25.01
CA THR A 204 12.18 -16.37 -25.93
C THR A 204 10.79 -16.49 -25.30
N ILE A 205 9.82 -15.69 -25.77
CA ILE A 205 8.40 -15.90 -25.48
C ILE A 205 7.91 -17.14 -26.25
N PRO A 206 7.45 -18.23 -25.60
CA PRO A 206 7.07 -19.45 -26.30
C PRO A 206 5.86 -19.27 -27.22
N GLN A 207 5.94 -19.74 -28.46
CA GLN A 207 4.86 -19.64 -29.47
C GLN A 207 3.53 -20.22 -28.98
N GLY A 208 3.55 -21.25 -28.11
CA GLY A 208 2.35 -21.82 -27.51
C GLY A 208 1.50 -20.81 -26.74
N ILE A 209 2.11 -19.84 -26.04
CA ILE A 209 1.37 -18.80 -25.29
C ILE A 209 0.54 -17.93 -26.24
N ALA A 210 1.09 -17.60 -27.41
CA ALA A 210 0.40 -16.82 -28.43
C ALA A 210 -0.86 -17.51 -28.98
N ASN A 211 -0.94 -18.83 -28.86
CA ASN A 211 -2.03 -19.67 -29.33
C ASN A 211 -3.09 -20.00 -28.25
N ILE A 212 -2.92 -19.58 -26.99
CA ILE A 212 -3.89 -19.84 -25.91
C ILE A 212 -5.24 -19.16 -26.25
N PRO A 213 -6.32 -19.91 -26.51
CA PRO A 213 -7.52 -19.37 -27.18
C PRO A 213 -8.27 -18.31 -26.36
N ARG A 214 -8.17 -18.36 -25.02
CA ARG A 214 -8.85 -17.44 -24.10
C ARG A 214 -7.98 -16.31 -23.56
N LEU A 215 -6.71 -16.23 -23.98
CA LEU A 215 -5.79 -15.22 -23.48
C LEU A 215 -6.26 -13.82 -23.93
N GLU A 216 -6.45 -12.95 -22.93
CA GLU A 216 -6.91 -11.56 -23.05
C GLU A 216 -5.78 -10.58 -22.66
N VAL A 217 -4.99 -10.93 -21.64
CA VAL A 217 -3.86 -10.14 -21.14
C VAL A 217 -2.59 -10.99 -21.04
N LEU A 218 -1.49 -10.49 -21.61
CA LEU A 218 -0.13 -10.98 -21.43
C LEU A 218 0.79 -9.81 -21.13
N ASP A 219 1.32 -9.73 -19.90
CA ASP A 219 2.32 -8.73 -19.52
C ASP A 219 3.65 -9.41 -19.16
N VAL A 220 4.70 -9.03 -19.88
CA VAL A 220 6.08 -9.49 -19.67
C VAL A 220 7.07 -8.33 -19.56
N ARG A 221 6.59 -7.09 -19.33
CA ARG A 221 7.42 -5.88 -19.19
C ARG A 221 8.50 -6.02 -18.12
N ASN A 222 9.61 -5.30 -18.28
CA ASN A 222 10.71 -5.28 -17.31
C ASN A 222 11.22 -6.69 -16.96
N ASN A 223 11.70 -7.39 -17.97
CA ASN A 223 12.42 -8.66 -17.88
C ASN A 223 13.66 -8.61 -18.80
N SER A 224 14.41 -9.71 -18.91
CA SER A 224 15.57 -9.89 -19.80
C SER A 224 15.24 -10.78 -21.01
N LEU A 225 14.02 -10.70 -21.54
CA LEU A 225 13.58 -11.52 -22.68
C LEU A 225 14.25 -11.12 -23.99
N SER A 226 14.35 -12.09 -24.91
CA SER A 226 15.14 -11.98 -26.14
C SER A 226 14.56 -12.79 -27.31
N GLY A 227 14.92 -12.39 -28.54
CA GLY A 227 14.52 -13.07 -29.77
C GLY A 227 13.14 -12.65 -30.29
N ILE A 228 12.58 -13.48 -31.17
CA ILE A 228 11.38 -13.16 -31.96
C ILE A 228 10.12 -13.14 -31.09
N VAL A 229 9.37 -12.05 -31.10
CA VAL A 229 8.01 -11.98 -30.56
C VAL A 229 7.03 -12.71 -31.50
N PRO A 230 6.29 -13.73 -31.02
CA PRO A 230 5.34 -14.47 -31.85
C PRO A 230 4.23 -13.57 -32.43
N PHE A 231 4.14 -13.48 -33.76
CA PHE A 231 3.19 -12.61 -34.47
C PHE A 231 1.72 -12.80 -34.05
N ALA A 232 1.32 -14.01 -33.66
CA ALA A 232 -0.03 -14.32 -33.17
C ALA A 232 -0.42 -13.54 -31.90
N LEU A 233 0.53 -13.01 -31.12
CA LEU A 233 0.26 -12.11 -29.98
C LEU A 233 -0.40 -10.80 -30.39
N LYS A 234 -0.30 -10.40 -31.67
CA LYS A 234 -0.94 -9.18 -32.18
C LYS A 234 -2.45 -9.15 -31.96
N ARG A 235 -3.12 -10.32 -31.84
CA ARG A 235 -4.56 -10.41 -31.54
C ARG A 235 -4.96 -9.82 -30.18
N LEU A 236 -4.01 -9.69 -29.24
CA LEU A 236 -4.24 -9.14 -27.91
C LEU A 236 -4.34 -7.61 -27.91
N ASN A 237 -3.93 -6.94 -28.99
CA ASN A 237 -3.84 -5.47 -29.09
C ASN A 237 -3.11 -4.89 -27.86
N GLY A 238 -3.69 -3.92 -27.15
CA GLY A 238 -3.11 -3.34 -25.94
C GLY A 238 -3.01 -4.30 -24.74
N GLY A 239 -3.65 -5.47 -24.80
CA GLY A 239 -3.52 -6.53 -23.81
C GLY A 239 -2.17 -7.26 -23.83
N PHE A 240 -1.32 -7.04 -24.85
CA PHE A 240 0.06 -7.50 -24.85
C PHE A 240 1.02 -6.35 -24.49
N GLN A 241 1.78 -6.54 -23.42
CA GLN A 241 2.73 -5.57 -22.86
C GLN A 241 4.11 -6.24 -22.75
N PHE A 242 5.17 -5.58 -23.25
CA PHE A 242 6.50 -6.21 -23.48
C PHE A 242 7.70 -5.27 -23.37
N GLU A 243 7.46 -3.98 -23.09
CA GLU A 243 8.41 -2.90 -22.90
C GLU A 243 9.56 -3.25 -21.94
N ASN A 244 10.69 -2.58 -22.13
CA ASN A 244 11.93 -2.74 -21.36
C ASN A 244 12.59 -4.14 -21.45
N ASN A 245 12.23 -4.96 -22.42
CA ASN A 245 12.97 -6.18 -22.80
C ASN A 245 13.86 -5.91 -24.02
N GLN A 246 15.12 -5.49 -23.79
CA GLN A 246 16.02 -5.01 -24.86
C GLN A 246 16.37 -6.06 -25.93
N GLY A 247 16.26 -7.35 -25.62
CA GLY A 247 16.56 -8.43 -26.55
C GLY A 247 15.42 -8.78 -27.51
N LEU A 248 14.19 -8.29 -27.29
CA LEU A 248 13.05 -8.65 -28.13
C LEU A 248 13.09 -7.94 -29.49
N CYS A 249 12.67 -8.66 -30.53
CA CYS A 249 12.52 -8.15 -31.88
C CYS A 249 11.24 -8.70 -32.54
N GLY A 250 10.70 -7.99 -33.52
CA GLY A 250 9.50 -8.44 -34.23
C GLY A 250 8.87 -7.38 -35.12
N THR A 251 8.32 -7.81 -36.25
CA THR A 251 7.59 -6.93 -37.17
C THR A 251 6.12 -6.79 -36.77
N GLY A 252 5.63 -5.56 -36.65
CA GLY A 252 4.23 -5.27 -36.34
C GLY A 252 3.93 -4.97 -34.87
N PHE A 253 4.96 -4.85 -34.02
CA PHE A 253 4.88 -4.43 -32.62
C PHE A 253 5.80 -3.23 -32.35
N PRO A 254 5.45 -1.99 -32.77
CA PRO A 254 6.20 -0.81 -32.35
C PRO A 254 6.24 -0.73 -30.81
N PRO A 255 7.38 -0.40 -30.17
CA PRO A 255 8.61 0.16 -30.74
C PRO A 255 9.70 -0.86 -31.12
N LEU A 256 9.40 -2.17 -31.24
CA LEU A 256 10.44 -3.18 -31.52
C LEU A 256 11.12 -3.00 -32.88
N ARG A 257 12.41 -3.31 -32.91
CA ARG A 257 13.18 -3.48 -34.15
C ARG A 257 12.81 -4.77 -34.88
N ALA A 258 13.09 -4.81 -36.18
CA ALA A 258 13.14 -6.07 -36.91
C ALA A 258 14.24 -7.00 -36.38
N CYS A 259 14.03 -8.31 -36.50
CA CYS A 259 15.02 -9.33 -36.16
C CYS A 259 16.09 -9.42 -37.27
N GLY A 260 17.35 -9.54 -36.87
CA GLY A 260 18.48 -9.86 -37.73
C GLY A 260 18.87 -11.34 -37.64
N ALA A 261 19.83 -11.76 -38.47
CA ALA A 261 20.21 -13.18 -38.59
C ALA A 261 20.63 -13.86 -37.28
N PHE A 262 21.20 -13.11 -36.33
CA PHE A 262 21.64 -13.63 -35.03
C PHE A 262 20.50 -13.81 -34.01
N ASP A 263 19.36 -13.12 -34.18
CA ASP A 263 18.20 -13.26 -33.29
C ASP A 263 17.42 -14.59 -33.52
N ASN A 264 17.73 -15.29 -34.61
CA ASN A 264 17.04 -16.51 -35.04
C ASN A 264 17.71 -17.82 -34.56
N MET A 265 18.83 -17.78 -33.83
CA MET A 265 19.52 -18.99 -33.37
C MET A 265 18.81 -19.65 -32.18
N ASN A 266 17.85 -20.53 -32.49
CA ASN A 266 17.21 -21.43 -31.54
C ASN A 266 18.25 -22.41 -30.93
N ILE A 267 18.72 -22.14 -29.71
CA ILE A 267 19.62 -23.04 -28.95
C ILE A 267 18.82 -24.23 -28.39
N ASN A 268 18.36 -25.10 -29.29
CA ASN A 268 17.64 -26.35 -28.97
C ASN A 268 18.02 -27.53 -29.89
N GLN A 269 19.02 -27.37 -30.77
CA GLN A 269 19.60 -28.46 -31.56
C GLN A 269 21.14 -28.37 -31.61
N VAL A 270 21.79 -28.83 -30.54
CA VAL A 270 23.19 -29.27 -30.58
C VAL A 270 23.25 -30.70 -30.03
N GLY A 271 22.73 -31.63 -30.84
CA GLY A 271 22.69 -33.05 -30.55
C GLY A 271 22.73 -33.83 -31.86
N SER A 272 23.77 -34.65 -32.02
CA SER A 272 24.12 -35.37 -33.26
C SER A 272 24.68 -34.50 -34.41
N LEU A 273 26.01 -34.45 -34.48
CA LEU A 273 26.68 -34.67 -35.77
C LEU A 273 27.91 -35.57 -35.54
N GLY A 274 28.01 -36.65 -36.32
CA GLY A 274 29.09 -37.64 -36.22
C GLY A 274 30.43 -37.16 -36.83
N PRO A 275 31.49 -37.98 -36.71
CA PRO A 275 32.86 -37.54 -36.99
C PRO A 275 33.18 -37.44 -38.47
N ILE A 276 33.98 -36.43 -38.83
CA ILE A 276 34.77 -36.38 -40.06
C ILE A 276 36.24 -36.17 -39.67
N ALA A 277 37.12 -37.02 -40.18
CA ALA A 277 38.55 -36.98 -39.88
C ALA A 277 39.35 -36.24 -40.97
N ASN A 278 40.42 -35.58 -40.53
CA ASN A 278 41.66 -35.24 -41.23
C ASN A 278 41.64 -35.07 -42.77
N ASN A 279 42.06 -33.88 -43.24
CA ASN A 279 43.47 -33.70 -43.65
C ASN A 279 43.84 -32.25 -43.98
N SER A 280 45.14 -31.93 -43.80
CA SER A 280 45.96 -30.91 -44.49
C SER A 280 45.42 -29.48 -44.76
N ALA A 281 46.15 -28.38 -44.50
CA ALA A 281 47.46 -28.21 -43.87
C ALA A 281 47.73 -26.71 -43.55
N GLN A 282 48.93 -26.43 -43.03
CA GLN A 282 49.66 -25.15 -43.20
C GLN A 282 49.17 -23.92 -42.41
N LYS A 283 49.69 -23.75 -41.19
CA LYS A 283 49.86 -22.43 -40.56
C LYS A 283 51.23 -22.33 -39.85
N VAL A 284 51.81 -21.15 -39.87
CA VAL A 284 53.20 -20.86 -39.49
C VAL A 284 53.32 -20.44 -38.01
N ILE A 285 54.48 -20.73 -37.41
CA ILE A 285 54.96 -20.42 -36.05
C ILE A 285 56.22 -19.54 -36.28
N PRO A 286 56.61 -18.51 -35.47
CA PRO A 286 56.53 -18.54 -34.01
C PRO A 286 56.32 -17.22 -33.21
N GLN A 287 56.10 -17.38 -31.89
CA GLN A 287 56.66 -16.60 -30.73
C GLN A 287 56.48 -15.05 -30.68
N SER A 288 56.55 -14.37 -29.53
CA SER A 288 56.41 -14.72 -28.10
C SER A 288 56.44 -13.45 -27.24
N ALA A 289 55.78 -13.43 -26.07
CA ALA A 289 56.18 -12.58 -24.95
C ALA A 289 55.69 -13.14 -23.60
N ILE A 290 56.60 -13.33 -22.66
CA ILE A 290 56.33 -13.51 -21.22
C ILE A 290 56.97 -12.31 -20.53
N LEU A 291 56.32 -11.73 -19.52
CA LEU A 291 56.96 -10.74 -18.65
C LEU A 291 56.81 -11.15 -17.18
N GLN A 292 57.93 -11.51 -16.55
CA GLN A 292 58.04 -11.55 -15.10
C GLN A 292 58.39 -10.14 -14.58
N ALA A 293 57.86 -9.78 -13.41
CA ALA A 293 58.36 -8.65 -12.63
C ALA A 293 58.94 -9.19 -11.32
N HIS A 294 60.24 -8.95 -11.07
CA HIS A 294 60.80 -9.06 -9.73
C HIS A 294 60.40 -7.84 -8.90
N CYS A 295 60.19 -8.03 -7.61
CA CYS A 295 60.06 -6.96 -6.63
C CYS A 295 60.97 -7.29 -5.44
N ASN A 296 61.68 -6.29 -4.88
CA ASN A 296 62.66 -6.54 -3.83
C ASN A 296 62.81 -5.36 -2.86
N GLN A 297 62.86 -5.70 -1.57
CA GLN A 297 63.28 -4.91 -0.40
C GLN A 297 62.37 -3.77 0.18
N THR A 298 62.12 -3.94 1.49
CA THR A 298 62.06 -2.94 2.59
C THR A 298 60.99 -1.83 2.61
N LEU A 299 60.07 -1.90 3.59
CA LEU A 299 60.10 -1.05 4.82
C LEU A 299 58.91 -1.38 5.78
N CYS A 300 59.20 -1.49 7.09
CA CYS A 300 58.36 -1.20 8.30
C CYS A 300 56.89 -1.70 8.42
N SER A 301 56.30 -1.95 9.60
CA SER A 301 56.77 -2.08 11.00
C SER A 301 55.69 -2.78 11.86
N ASN A 302 56.06 -3.36 13.01
CA ASN A 302 55.11 -4.02 13.94
C ASN A 302 54.29 -3.02 14.79
N SER A 303 53.10 -3.45 15.24
CA SER A 303 52.39 -2.83 16.39
C SER A 303 51.61 -3.86 17.22
N SER A 304 51.40 -3.55 18.50
CA SER A 304 50.99 -4.46 19.58
C SER A 304 49.51 -4.86 19.62
N LYS A 305 49.22 -6.07 20.13
CA LYS A 305 47.88 -6.49 20.58
C LYS A 305 47.61 -6.08 22.04
N LEU A 306 46.36 -5.71 22.34
CA LEU A 306 45.80 -5.67 23.71
C LEU A 306 44.66 -6.72 23.83
N PRO A 307 44.32 -7.23 25.03
CA PRO A 307 43.41 -8.37 25.19
C PRO A 307 41.92 -7.96 25.20
N GLN A 308 41.10 -8.64 24.41
CA GLN A 308 39.67 -8.32 24.24
C GLN A 308 38.76 -8.63 25.46
N ALA A 309 39.27 -9.27 26.51
CA ALA A 309 38.47 -9.75 27.64
C ALA A 309 37.77 -8.63 28.45
N ALA A 310 38.39 -7.46 28.59
CA ALA A 310 37.88 -6.39 29.45
C ALA A 310 36.61 -5.71 28.91
N ILE A 311 36.47 -5.61 27.57
CA ILE A 311 35.37 -4.88 26.93
C ILE A 311 34.06 -5.67 27.05
N VAL A 312 34.10 -6.99 26.86
CA VAL A 312 32.92 -7.86 26.88
C VAL A 312 32.24 -7.86 28.25
N ALA A 313 33.02 -7.90 29.34
CA ALA A 313 32.49 -7.88 30.71
C ALA A 313 31.72 -6.59 31.03
N GLY A 314 32.20 -5.43 30.58
CA GLY A 314 31.55 -4.14 30.80
C GLY A 314 30.17 -4.04 30.11
N VAL A 315 30.07 -4.50 28.86
CA VAL A 315 28.83 -4.45 28.07
C VAL A 315 27.73 -5.32 28.69
N ILE A 316 28.08 -6.49 29.24
CA ILE A 316 27.12 -7.41 29.87
C ILE A 316 26.51 -6.79 31.14
N ILE A 317 27.30 -6.10 31.96
CA ILE A 317 26.81 -5.48 33.21
C ILE A 317 25.86 -4.30 32.91
N VAL A 318 26.19 -3.48 31.91
CA VAL A 318 25.36 -2.33 31.48
C VAL A 318 24.04 -2.77 30.84
N THR A 319 24.06 -3.83 30.02
CA THR A 319 22.84 -4.34 29.36
C THR A 319 21.86 -5.00 30.35
N ILE A 320 22.36 -5.74 31.35
CA ILE A 320 21.52 -6.34 32.40
C ILE A 320 20.86 -5.27 33.29
N THR A 321 21.61 -4.23 33.67
CA THR A 321 21.08 -3.14 34.51
C THR A 321 20.03 -2.29 33.79
N LEU A 322 20.20 -2.03 32.49
CA LEU A 322 19.18 -1.35 31.67
C LEU A 322 17.88 -2.16 31.54
N MET A 323 17.94 -3.47 31.32
CA MET A 323 16.74 -4.31 31.23
C MET A 323 15.96 -4.37 32.56
N GLY A 324 16.65 -4.42 33.70
CA GLY A 324 16.02 -4.41 35.02
C GLY A 324 15.19 -3.14 35.29
N ALA A 325 15.71 -1.97 34.89
CA ALA A 325 15.00 -0.70 35.04
C ALA A 325 13.74 -0.63 34.15
N GLY A 326 13.83 -1.08 32.89
CA GLY A 326 12.70 -1.09 31.96
C GLY A 326 11.52 -1.94 32.44
N PHE A 327 11.80 -3.12 33.00
CA PHE A 327 10.76 -4.03 33.50
C PHE A 327 9.94 -3.44 34.66
N LEU A 328 10.58 -2.71 35.58
CA LEU A 328 9.90 -2.05 36.70
C LEU A 328 8.93 -0.95 36.22
N VAL A 329 9.33 -0.15 35.23
CA VAL A 329 8.47 0.88 34.64
C VAL A 329 7.24 0.25 33.97
N ILE A 330 7.44 -0.82 33.18
CA ILE A 330 6.35 -1.54 32.50
C ILE A 330 5.38 -2.18 33.52
N PHE A 331 5.89 -2.78 34.60
CA PHE A 331 5.05 -3.40 35.64
C PHE A 331 4.17 -2.37 36.37
N CYS A 332 4.75 -1.23 36.75
CA CYS A 332 4.03 -0.11 37.35
C CYS A 332 2.98 0.49 36.40
N TYR A 333 3.29 0.60 35.11
CA TYR A 333 2.34 1.10 34.10
C TYR A 333 1.16 0.13 33.90
N ARG A 334 1.42 -1.18 33.78
CA ARG A 334 0.36 -2.20 33.60
C ARG A 334 -0.60 -2.26 34.80
N ARG A 335 -0.09 -2.17 36.04
CA ARG A 335 -0.94 -2.09 37.25
C ARG A 335 -1.85 -0.86 37.29
N LYS A 336 -1.52 0.23 36.59
CA LYS A 336 -2.34 1.46 36.56
C LYS A 336 -3.49 1.41 35.54
N LYS A 337 -3.45 0.50 34.56
CA LYS A 337 -4.48 0.40 33.49
C LYS A 337 -5.62 -0.58 33.80
N GLN A 338 -5.49 -1.45 34.81
CA GLN A 338 -6.49 -2.49 35.15
C GLN A 338 -7.54 -2.06 36.20
N LYS A 339 -7.87 -0.76 36.34
CA LYS A 339 -8.78 -0.29 37.41
C LYS A 339 -9.82 0.76 37.03
N ILE A 340 -10.13 0.90 35.73
CA ILE A 340 -11.21 1.76 35.20
C ILE A 340 -11.86 1.02 34.02
N GLY A 341 -13.19 0.91 33.96
CA GLY A 341 -13.91 0.52 32.73
C GLY A 341 -14.86 -0.70 32.74
N ASN A 342 -15.31 -1.20 33.90
CA ASN A 342 -16.40 -2.20 33.93
C ASN A 342 -17.78 -1.53 34.12
N THR A 343 -18.64 -1.59 33.09
CA THR A 343 -20.12 -1.46 33.18
C THR A 343 -20.75 -2.10 31.93
N SER A 344 -21.93 -2.72 32.08
CA SER A 344 -22.68 -3.44 31.03
C SER A 344 -23.96 -2.72 30.60
N ASP A 345 -24.61 -3.25 29.54
CA ASP A 345 -26.07 -3.56 29.36
C ASP A 345 -26.40 -3.53 27.83
N SER A 346 -27.02 -4.52 27.16
CA SER A 346 -28.38 -5.13 27.24
C SER A 346 -29.50 -4.21 26.70
N SER A 347 -30.51 -4.60 25.87
CA SER A 347 -30.87 -5.70 24.91
C SER A 347 -32.16 -5.27 24.13
N ASP A 348 -32.81 -5.87 23.10
CA ASP A 348 -32.78 -7.13 22.28
C ASP A 348 -33.09 -6.72 20.79
N GLY A 349 -33.87 -7.46 19.95
CA GLY A 349 -34.41 -6.89 18.69
C GLY A 349 -34.99 -7.74 17.51
N ARG A 350 -35.13 -9.07 17.61
CA ARG A 350 -35.86 -10.03 16.71
C ARG A 350 -36.43 -9.64 15.29
N LEU A 351 -35.93 -10.35 14.27
CA LEU A 351 -36.65 -11.21 13.26
C LEU A 351 -37.82 -10.70 12.36
N SER A 352 -37.71 -10.87 11.02
CA SER A 352 -38.33 -12.00 10.25
C SER A 352 -38.06 -11.96 8.72
N THR A 353 -38.38 -13.06 8.01
CA THR A 353 -38.13 -13.42 6.59
C THR A 353 -39.24 -13.02 5.60
N ASP A 354 -38.93 -12.94 4.28
CA ASP A 354 -39.54 -13.84 3.26
C ASP A 354 -38.74 -13.91 1.91
N GLN A 355 -39.15 -14.76 0.97
CA GLN A 355 -38.40 -15.25 -0.21
C GLN A 355 -38.78 -14.60 -1.58
N ALA A 356 -37.86 -14.63 -2.56
CA ALA A 356 -37.93 -15.54 -3.74
C ALA A 356 -37.18 -15.09 -5.05
N LYS A 357 -36.27 -15.94 -5.55
CA LYS A 357 -36.07 -16.41 -6.96
C LYS A 357 -35.83 -15.39 -8.14
N GLU A 358 -35.01 -15.66 -9.18
CA GLU A 358 -34.03 -16.73 -9.51
C GLU A 358 -33.22 -16.38 -10.80
N PHE A 359 -32.15 -17.17 -11.11
CA PHE A 359 -31.40 -17.26 -12.39
C PHE A 359 -30.49 -16.08 -12.84
N HIS A 360 -29.27 -16.25 -13.40
CA HIS A 360 -28.43 -17.44 -13.65
C HIS A 360 -26.94 -17.13 -13.35
N ARG A 361 -26.24 -17.97 -12.58
CA ARG A 361 -24.75 -18.08 -12.62
C ARG A 361 -24.23 -19.40 -12.01
N ALA A 362 -24.28 -20.49 -12.78
CA ALA A 362 -23.72 -21.77 -12.34
C ALA A 362 -22.19 -21.81 -12.53
N GLY A 363 -21.44 -22.15 -11.47
CA GLY A 363 -19.99 -22.42 -11.54
C GLY A 363 -19.09 -21.58 -10.64
N ALA A 364 -19.61 -20.55 -9.95
CA ALA A 364 -18.88 -19.85 -8.89
C ALA A 364 -19.09 -20.55 -7.54
N SER A 365 -18.08 -20.55 -6.68
CA SER A 365 -18.19 -21.02 -5.29
C SER A 365 -19.22 -20.17 -4.52
N PRO A 366 -20.05 -20.73 -3.60
CA PRO A 366 -21.15 -20.00 -2.93
C PRO A 366 -20.74 -18.79 -2.05
N LEU A 367 -19.44 -18.52 -1.99
CA LEU A 367 -18.81 -17.52 -1.13
C LEU A 367 -18.25 -16.33 -1.92
N ALA A 368 -18.35 -16.35 -3.26
CA ALA A 368 -18.25 -15.14 -4.09
C ALA A 368 -19.47 -14.19 -3.90
N SER A 369 -20.52 -14.68 -3.24
CA SER A 369 -21.76 -13.97 -2.89
C SER A 369 -22.04 -13.95 -1.38
N LEU A 370 -21.03 -14.20 -0.52
CA LEU A 370 -21.19 -13.90 0.91
C LEU A 370 -20.91 -12.41 1.10
N GLU A 371 -21.97 -11.63 0.93
CA GLU A 371 -21.95 -10.17 1.04
C GLU A 371 -21.44 -9.75 2.41
N TYR A 372 -20.43 -8.88 2.37
CA TYR A 372 -19.71 -8.37 3.51
C TYR A 372 -20.66 -7.71 4.52
N SER A 373 -20.78 -8.30 5.70
CA SER A 373 -21.37 -7.67 6.89
C SER A 373 -20.44 -6.59 7.46
N ASN A 374 -20.19 -5.56 6.64
CA ASN A 374 -19.74 -4.18 6.91
C ASN A 374 -19.41 -3.54 5.55
N GLY A 375 -20.38 -2.89 4.93
CA GLY A 375 -20.32 -2.44 3.53
C GLY A 375 -19.30 -1.32 3.27
N TRP A 376 -18.38 -1.57 2.32
CA TRP A 376 -17.45 -0.58 1.76
C TRP A 376 -17.08 -0.89 0.29
N ASP A 377 -18.06 -0.88 -0.61
CA ASP A 377 -17.81 -0.29 -1.94
C ASP A 377 -18.83 0.84 -2.05
N PRO A 378 -18.42 2.13 -2.06
CA PRO A 378 -19.35 3.26 -1.99
C PRO A 378 -20.31 3.43 -3.18
N LEU A 379 -20.27 2.48 -4.12
CA LEU A 379 -21.08 2.41 -5.35
C LEU A 379 -21.51 0.94 -5.63
N GLY A 380 -21.36 0.04 -4.64
CA GLY A 380 -21.41 -1.42 -4.82
C GLY A 380 -22.80 -1.98 -5.10
N ASP A 381 -23.81 -1.46 -4.41
CA ASP A 381 -25.22 -1.81 -4.62
C ASP A 381 -26.10 -0.57 -4.41
N SER A 382 -26.84 -0.17 -5.45
CA SER A 382 -27.80 0.94 -5.37
C SER A 382 -28.88 0.85 -6.45
N ARG A 383 -29.77 -0.14 -6.33
CA ARG A 383 -31.17 0.09 -6.74
C ARG A 383 -31.78 1.10 -5.77
N ASN A 384 -31.61 2.40 -6.04
CA ASN A 384 -32.53 3.52 -5.77
C ASN A 384 -31.80 4.88 -5.66
N GLY A 385 -32.22 5.86 -6.49
CA GLY A 385 -32.28 7.27 -6.10
C GLY A 385 -31.05 8.19 -6.29
N ILE A 386 -29.82 7.67 -6.46
CA ILE A 386 -28.60 8.52 -6.56
C ILE A 386 -27.86 8.26 -7.89
N GLU A 387 -28.53 8.51 -9.01
CA GLU A 387 -28.02 8.16 -10.35
C GLU A 387 -26.93 9.13 -10.86
N PHE A 388 -27.15 10.44 -10.71
CA PHE A 388 -26.35 11.49 -11.38
C PHE A 388 -24.95 11.76 -10.82
N SER A 389 -24.68 11.51 -9.53
CA SER A 389 -23.35 11.73 -8.93
C SER A 389 -22.44 10.49 -9.00
N VAL A 390 -23.04 9.30 -9.12
CA VAL A 390 -22.34 8.02 -9.26
C VAL A 390 -21.58 7.94 -10.58
N GLU A 391 -22.23 8.33 -11.69
CA GLU A 391 -21.59 8.40 -13.01
C GLU A 391 -20.36 9.33 -13.03
N HIS A 392 -20.45 10.47 -12.33
CA HIS A 392 -19.32 11.41 -12.25
C HIS A 392 -18.13 10.79 -11.53
N LEU A 393 -18.33 10.19 -10.36
CA LEU A 393 -17.27 9.54 -9.59
C LEU A 393 -16.63 8.34 -10.32
N ASN A 394 -17.40 7.60 -11.11
CA ASN A 394 -16.87 6.49 -11.92
C ASN A 394 -15.76 6.94 -12.88
N SER A 395 -15.80 8.18 -13.39
CA SER A 395 -14.74 8.75 -14.24
C SER A 395 -13.43 9.07 -13.49
N PHE A 396 -13.42 9.02 -12.15
CA PHE A 396 -12.26 9.22 -11.29
C PHE A 396 -11.82 7.94 -10.55
N ARG A 397 -12.43 6.78 -10.85
CA ARG A 397 -12.14 5.50 -10.18
C ARG A 397 -10.97 4.79 -10.86
N PHE A 398 -9.84 4.68 -10.17
CA PHE A 398 -8.71 3.84 -10.58
C PHE A 398 -8.96 2.37 -10.19
N ASN A 399 -8.43 1.43 -10.98
CA ASN A 399 -8.40 0.02 -10.57
C ASN A 399 -7.19 -0.25 -9.64
N LEU A 400 -7.31 -1.26 -8.78
CA LEU A 400 -6.30 -1.54 -7.75
C LEU A 400 -4.95 -1.94 -8.36
N GLU A 401 -4.97 -2.67 -9.48
CA GLU A 401 -3.78 -3.10 -10.20
C GLU A 401 -2.95 -1.92 -10.74
N GLU A 402 -3.60 -0.82 -11.13
CA GLU A 402 -2.91 0.43 -11.50
C GLU A 402 -2.22 1.07 -10.31
N ILE A 403 -2.83 1.03 -9.12
CA ILE A 403 -2.24 1.55 -7.89
C ILE A 403 -1.07 0.67 -7.44
N GLU A 404 -1.20 -0.64 -7.53
CA GLU A 404 -0.12 -1.60 -7.25
C GLU A 404 1.02 -1.47 -8.25
N SER A 405 0.72 -1.45 -9.55
CA SER A 405 1.73 -1.27 -10.60
C SER A 405 2.43 0.09 -10.48
N ALA A 406 1.71 1.16 -10.14
CA ALA A 406 2.28 2.50 -10.00
C ALA A 406 3.15 2.67 -8.76
N THR A 407 2.76 2.07 -7.62
CA THR A 407 3.53 2.11 -6.37
C THR A 407 4.63 1.05 -6.29
N GLN A 408 4.77 0.20 -7.31
CA GLN A 408 5.61 -1.00 -7.31
C GLN A 408 5.28 -1.88 -6.10
N CYS A 409 4.02 -2.33 -6.02
CA CYS A 409 3.48 -3.15 -4.95
C CYS A 409 3.54 -2.52 -3.56
N PHE A 410 3.35 -1.20 -3.46
CA PHE A 410 3.47 -0.44 -2.20
C PHE A 410 4.85 -0.58 -1.54
N SER A 411 5.91 -0.74 -2.33
CA SER A 411 7.28 -0.89 -1.83
C SER A 411 7.70 0.27 -0.92
N GLU A 412 8.31 -0.05 0.23
CA GLU A 412 8.74 0.96 1.23
C GLU A 412 9.75 1.97 0.64
N VAL A 413 10.48 1.65 -0.45
CA VAL A 413 11.36 2.61 -1.16
C VAL A 413 10.60 3.76 -1.81
N ASN A 414 9.30 3.59 -2.06
CA ASN A 414 8.40 4.59 -2.62
C ASN A 414 7.63 5.37 -1.53
N VAL A 415 7.81 5.07 -0.24
CA VAL A 415 7.11 5.79 0.84
C VAL A 415 7.67 7.21 1.00
N LEU A 416 6.80 8.20 0.81
CA LEU A 416 7.07 9.62 0.99
C LEU A 416 6.80 10.10 2.43
N GLY A 417 5.91 9.41 3.16
CA GLY A 417 5.58 9.71 4.54
C GLY A 417 4.51 8.78 5.11
N LYS A 418 4.50 8.60 6.44
CA LYS A 418 3.67 7.62 7.16
C LYS A 418 3.05 8.26 8.40
N SER A 419 1.76 8.07 8.63
CA SER A 419 1.03 8.51 9.84
C SER A 419 0.37 7.31 10.53
N SER A 420 -0.30 7.55 11.66
CA SER A 420 -1.06 6.52 12.39
C SER A 420 -2.25 5.93 11.61
N PHE A 421 -2.69 6.57 10.52
CA PHE A 421 -3.91 6.21 9.77
C PHE A 421 -3.73 6.22 8.24
N SER A 422 -2.58 6.67 7.73
CA SER A 422 -2.33 6.81 6.28
C SER A 422 -0.86 6.67 5.92
N THR A 423 -0.58 6.15 4.71
CA THR A 423 0.77 6.11 4.12
C THR A 423 0.73 6.74 2.74
N VAL A 424 1.66 7.66 2.46
CA VAL A 424 1.78 8.32 1.15
C VAL A 424 2.93 7.67 0.38
N TYR A 425 2.63 7.16 -0.80
CA TYR A 425 3.58 6.56 -1.73
C TYR A 425 3.79 7.48 -2.94
N LYS A 426 5.00 7.49 -3.48
CA LYS A 426 5.28 7.94 -4.85
C LYS A 426 4.77 6.87 -5.82
N GLY A 427 4.09 7.28 -6.87
CA GLY A 427 3.67 6.38 -7.94
C GLY A 427 4.05 6.90 -9.33
N VAL A 428 4.14 5.97 -10.28
CA VAL A 428 4.25 6.26 -11.72
C VAL A 428 3.09 5.58 -12.44
N LEU A 429 2.12 6.34 -12.92
CA LEU A 429 0.95 5.79 -13.63
C LEU A 429 1.35 5.23 -15.01
N ARG A 430 0.44 4.46 -15.63
CA ARG A 430 0.64 3.79 -16.95
C ARG A 430 0.97 4.76 -18.10
N ASP A 431 0.63 6.04 -17.97
CA ASP A 431 0.95 7.13 -18.90
C ASP A 431 2.33 7.78 -18.65
N GLY A 432 3.05 7.35 -17.62
CA GLY A 432 4.30 7.96 -17.15
C GLY A 432 4.11 9.12 -16.16
N SER A 433 2.88 9.48 -15.80
CA SER A 433 2.64 10.57 -14.83
C SER A 433 3.15 10.20 -13.44
N LEU A 434 3.93 11.10 -12.84
CA LEU A 434 4.26 11.04 -11.41
C LEU A 434 3.04 11.44 -10.57
N VAL A 435 2.73 10.62 -9.57
CA VAL A 435 1.60 10.85 -8.64
C VAL A 435 2.00 10.62 -7.18
N ALA A 436 1.28 11.27 -6.26
CA ALA A 436 1.33 10.98 -4.84
C ALA A 436 0.06 10.18 -4.45
N ILE A 437 0.25 8.91 -4.08
CA ILE A 437 -0.83 7.96 -3.77
C ILE A 437 -0.92 7.84 -2.25
N LYS A 438 -1.96 8.44 -1.66
CA LYS A 438 -2.21 8.39 -0.22
C LYS A 438 -3.16 7.24 0.10
N SER A 439 -2.63 6.16 0.66
CA SER A 439 -3.43 5.13 1.30
C SER A 439 -3.94 5.60 2.66
N ILE A 440 -5.20 5.29 2.98
CA ILE A 440 -5.88 5.56 4.24
C ILE A 440 -6.59 4.27 4.65
N ASN A 441 -6.45 3.83 5.89
CA ASN A 441 -7.20 2.66 6.36
C ASN A 441 -8.70 2.98 6.43
N VAL A 442 -9.56 2.11 5.92
CA VAL A 442 -11.03 2.28 5.89
C VAL A 442 -11.62 2.45 7.30
N THR A 443 -11.02 1.82 8.32
CA THR A 443 -11.41 2.04 9.73
C THR A 443 -11.13 3.44 10.26
N SER A 444 -10.40 4.27 9.49
CA SER A 444 -10.14 5.70 9.77
C SER A 444 -11.01 6.64 8.94
N CYS A 445 -11.86 6.12 8.06
CA CYS A 445 -12.82 6.88 7.27
C CYS A 445 -14.18 7.00 7.99
N LYS A 446 -15.02 7.95 7.57
CA LYS A 446 -16.40 8.08 8.10
C LYS A 446 -17.20 6.81 7.80
N PRO A 447 -17.79 6.13 8.81
CA PRO A 447 -18.48 4.86 8.62
C PRO A 447 -19.77 4.96 7.80
N GLU A 448 -20.35 6.17 7.71
CA GLU A 448 -21.53 6.44 6.90
C GLU A 448 -21.15 6.66 5.43
N GLU A 449 -21.44 5.67 4.59
CA GLU A 449 -21.12 5.65 3.16
C GLU A 449 -21.57 6.93 2.43
N ALA A 450 -22.78 7.40 2.71
CA ALA A 450 -23.33 8.62 2.11
C ALA A 450 -22.54 9.89 2.49
N GLU A 451 -22.01 9.99 3.71
CA GLU A 451 -21.12 11.09 4.10
C GLU A 451 -19.76 10.98 3.41
N PHE A 452 -19.20 9.77 3.31
CA PHE A 452 -17.93 9.54 2.64
C PHE A 452 -18.02 9.85 1.13
N VAL A 453 -19.08 9.41 0.44
CA VAL A 453 -19.35 9.73 -0.98
C VAL A 453 -19.53 11.23 -1.17
N LYS A 454 -20.22 11.92 -0.26
CA LYS A 454 -20.36 13.39 -0.26
C LYS A 454 -19.01 14.08 -0.07
N GLY A 455 -18.13 13.52 0.75
CA GLY A 455 -16.74 13.94 0.89
C GLY A 455 -15.92 13.73 -0.39
N LEU A 456 -16.02 12.57 -1.06
CA LEU A 456 -15.30 12.29 -2.29
C LEU A 456 -15.71 13.24 -3.42
N ASN A 457 -17.02 13.44 -3.60
CA ASN A 457 -17.56 14.42 -4.56
C ASN A 457 -16.98 15.82 -4.34
N LEU A 458 -16.82 16.24 -3.06
CA LEU A 458 -16.21 17.51 -2.72
C LEU A 458 -14.72 17.55 -3.09
N LEU A 459 -13.93 16.52 -2.76
CA LEU A 459 -12.51 16.50 -3.12
C LEU A 459 -12.29 16.46 -4.64
N THR A 460 -13.14 15.78 -5.41
CA THR A 460 -13.06 15.75 -6.88
C THR A 460 -13.45 17.07 -7.55
N SER A 461 -14.23 17.94 -6.87
CA SER A 461 -14.59 19.26 -7.38
C SER A 461 -13.55 20.35 -7.10
N LEU A 462 -12.61 20.14 -6.17
CA LEU A 462 -11.57 21.12 -5.84
C LEU A 462 -10.55 21.28 -6.98
N ARG A 463 -10.51 22.47 -7.59
CA ARG A 463 -9.58 22.83 -8.68
C ARG A 463 -9.14 24.28 -8.55
N HIS A 464 -7.88 24.47 -8.14
CA HIS A 464 -7.25 25.78 -8.00
C HIS A 464 -5.73 25.62 -8.04
N ASP A 465 -5.01 26.56 -8.66
CA ASP A 465 -3.56 26.46 -8.97
C ASP A 465 -2.65 26.37 -7.74
N ASN A 466 -3.18 26.68 -6.55
CA ASN A 466 -2.49 26.56 -5.27
C ASN A 466 -3.02 25.45 -4.34
N LEU A 467 -3.75 24.46 -4.85
CA LEU A 467 -4.15 23.26 -4.09
C LEU A 467 -3.59 21.99 -4.76
N THR A 468 -3.30 20.94 -3.98
CA THR A 468 -3.00 19.62 -4.57
C THR A 468 -4.26 19.04 -5.21
N ARG A 469 -4.30 18.99 -6.53
CA ARG A 469 -5.40 18.40 -7.29
C ARG A 469 -5.48 16.89 -7.05
N LEU A 470 -6.69 16.41 -6.77
CA LEU A 470 -7.01 14.99 -6.81
C LEU A 470 -7.20 14.57 -8.29
N ARG A 471 -6.44 13.55 -8.73
CA ARG A 471 -6.63 12.89 -10.04
C ARG A 471 -7.70 11.81 -9.98
N GLY A 472 -7.87 11.15 -8.85
CA GLY A 472 -8.90 10.13 -8.64
C GLY A 472 -8.71 9.36 -7.35
N PHE A 473 -9.47 8.27 -7.19
CA PHE A 473 -9.47 7.43 -6.00
C PHE A 473 -9.61 5.94 -6.34
N CYS A 474 -9.25 5.06 -5.40
CA CYS A 474 -9.51 3.63 -5.48
C CYS A 474 -9.82 3.10 -4.07
N CYS A 475 -10.97 2.46 -3.86
CA CYS A 475 -11.29 1.79 -2.59
C CYS A 475 -11.15 0.28 -2.76
N SER A 476 -10.39 -0.38 -1.90
CA SER A 476 -10.17 -1.83 -1.93
C SER A 476 -10.76 -2.52 -0.71
N ARG A 477 -11.87 -3.25 -0.92
CA ARG A 477 -12.47 -4.17 0.07
C ARG A 477 -11.45 -5.20 0.57
N GLY A 478 -10.59 -5.70 -0.31
CA GLY A 478 -9.57 -6.71 0.04
C GLY A 478 -8.45 -6.16 0.92
N ARG A 479 -8.04 -4.91 0.73
CA ARG A 479 -6.98 -4.28 1.54
C ARG A 479 -7.49 -3.65 2.83
N GLY A 480 -8.78 -3.29 2.89
CA GLY A 480 -9.28 -2.38 3.92
C GLY A 480 -8.68 -0.98 3.78
N GLU A 481 -8.32 -0.57 2.55
CA GLU A 481 -7.64 0.70 2.26
C GLU A 481 -8.36 1.50 1.17
N CYS A 482 -8.39 2.83 1.38
CA CYS A 482 -8.82 3.85 0.44
C CYS A 482 -7.60 4.62 -0.06
N PHE A 483 -7.37 4.61 -1.37
CA PHE A 483 -6.28 5.33 -2.03
C PHE A 483 -6.81 6.61 -2.66
N LEU A 484 -6.16 7.74 -2.35
CA LEU A 484 -6.38 9.03 -2.98
C LEU A 484 -5.17 9.39 -3.83
N ILE A 485 -5.36 9.60 -5.13
CA ILE A 485 -4.29 9.81 -6.10
C ILE A 485 -4.22 11.30 -6.43
N TYR A 486 -3.13 11.95 -6.04
CA TYR A 486 -2.86 13.37 -6.25
C TYR A 486 -1.74 13.60 -7.26
N ASP A 487 -1.69 14.80 -7.85
CA ASP A 487 -0.49 15.27 -8.58
C ASP A 487 0.76 15.27 -7.68
N PHE A 488 1.89 14.79 -8.21
CA PHE A 488 3.15 14.72 -7.45
C PHE A 488 3.88 16.07 -7.46
N ALA A 489 4.23 16.57 -6.27
CA ALA A 489 4.99 17.80 -6.06
C ALA A 489 6.50 17.48 -5.91
N PRO A 490 7.33 17.66 -6.95
CA PRO A 490 8.70 17.11 -6.98
C PRO A 490 9.70 17.82 -6.08
N LYS A 491 9.41 19.05 -5.64
CA LYS A 491 10.24 19.80 -4.69
C LYS A 491 9.95 19.43 -3.22
N GLY A 492 8.96 18.58 -2.98
CA GLY A 492 8.56 18.14 -1.64
C GLY A 492 7.73 19.18 -0.88
N ASP A 493 7.70 19.04 0.44
CA ASP A 493 7.04 19.95 1.38
C ASP A 493 7.94 21.13 1.80
N LEU A 494 7.32 22.23 2.21
CA LEU A 494 7.99 23.48 2.57
C LEU A 494 8.87 23.36 3.82
N SER A 495 8.65 22.37 4.70
CA SER A 495 9.47 22.18 5.91
C SER A 495 10.96 21.97 5.59
N ARG A 496 11.25 21.36 4.43
CA ARG A 496 12.60 21.06 3.92
C ARG A 496 13.44 22.31 3.60
N TYR A 497 12.80 23.46 3.46
CA TYR A 497 13.41 24.74 3.10
C TYR A 497 13.56 25.66 4.32
N LEU A 498 13.29 25.13 5.51
CA LEU A 498 13.39 25.78 6.82
C LEU A 498 14.38 24.98 7.69
N ASP A 499 15.00 25.65 8.66
CA ASP A 499 16.08 25.11 9.50
C ASP A 499 17.30 24.58 8.71
N LEU A 500 17.56 25.20 7.56
CA LEU A 500 18.76 24.93 6.75
C LEU A 500 20.06 25.34 7.47
N GLU A 501 21.12 24.56 7.23
CA GLU A 501 22.49 24.89 7.65
C GLU A 501 23.12 25.98 6.76
N ASP A 502 24.03 26.77 7.35
CA ASP A 502 24.73 27.87 6.67
C ASP A 502 25.56 27.37 5.47
N GLY A 503 25.17 27.82 4.26
CA GLY A 503 25.80 27.40 3.01
C GLY A 503 25.03 26.36 2.21
N SER A 504 23.83 25.95 2.65
CA SER A 504 22.93 25.13 1.83
C SER A 504 22.57 25.81 0.50
N ASN A 505 22.71 25.09 -0.62
CA ASN A 505 22.27 25.52 -1.94
C ASN A 505 20.73 25.46 -2.15
N GLN A 506 19.96 25.22 -1.09
CA GLN A 506 18.48 25.11 -1.13
C GLN A 506 17.77 26.30 -0.48
N VAL A 507 18.49 27.36 -0.07
CA VAL A 507 17.90 28.58 0.48
C VAL A 507 16.97 29.23 -0.54
N LEU A 508 15.69 29.40 -0.17
CA LEU A 508 14.71 30.13 -0.99
C LEU A 508 15.06 31.62 -1.01
N ASP A 509 15.12 32.22 -2.20
CA ASP A 509 15.29 33.66 -2.35
C ASP A 509 14.05 34.45 -1.89
N TRP A 510 14.22 35.75 -1.68
CA TRP A 510 13.16 36.63 -1.17
C TRP A 510 11.91 36.65 -2.05
N SER A 511 12.07 36.83 -3.37
CA SER A 511 10.97 36.80 -4.34
C SER A 511 10.18 35.49 -4.31
N THR A 512 10.86 34.36 -4.18
CA THR A 512 10.26 33.03 -4.08
C THR A 512 9.48 32.88 -2.76
N ARG A 513 10.02 33.37 -1.63
CA ARG A 513 9.30 33.40 -0.34
C ARG A 513 8.02 34.24 -0.42
N VAL A 514 8.07 35.43 -1.03
CA VAL A 514 6.91 36.31 -1.25
C VAL A 514 5.89 35.65 -2.18
N SER A 515 6.33 34.96 -3.25
CA SER A 515 5.47 34.20 -4.15
C SER A 515 4.75 33.04 -3.44
N ILE A 516 5.46 32.29 -2.59
CA ILE A 516 4.90 31.21 -1.77
C ILE A 516 3.83 31.75 -0.80
N ILE A 517 4.10 32.83 -0.08
CA ILE A 517 3.10 33.47 0.82
C ILE A 517 1.83 33.86 0.03
N ASN A 518 2.01 34.50 -1.13
CA ASN A 518 0.91 34.92 -2.00
C ASN A 518 0.10 33.73 -2.56
N GLY A 519 0.75 32.64 -2.95
CA GLY A 519 0.07 31.44 -3.45
C GLY A 519 -0.72 30.69 -2.37
N ILE A 520 -0.14 30.54 -1.17
CA ILE A 520 -0.85 29.95 -0.02
C ILE A 520 -2.11 30.78 0.30
N ALA A 521 -1.99 32.12 0.36
CA ALA A 521 -3.13 33.00 0.60
C ALA A 521 -4.25 32.79 -0.44
N LYS A 522 -3.91 32.76 -1.73
CA LYS A 522 -4.87 32.49 -2.83
C LYS A 522 -5.58 31.15 -2.64
N GLY A 523 -4.84 30.09 -2.30
CA GLY A 523 -5.39 28.76 -2.01
C GLY A 523 -6.37 28.75 -0.85
N ILE A 524 -6.03 29.40 0.28
CA ILE A 524 -6.93 29.51 1.44
C ILE A 524 -8.20 30.31 1.09
N ARG A 525 -8.09 31.42 0.35
CA ARG A 525 -9.26 32.18 -0.13
C ARG A 525 -10.20 31.31 -0.98
N TYR A 526 -9.65 30.45 -1.84
CA TYR A 526 -10.47 29.52 -2.63
C TYR A 526 -11.11 28.41 -1.77
N LEU A 527 -10.47 27.98 -0.68
CA LEU A 527 -11.14 27.07 0.27
C LEU A 527 -12.30 27.78 0.99
N HIS A 528 -12.10 29.02 1.44
CA HIS A 528 -13.12 29.82 2.15
C HIS A 528 -14.23 30.39 1.26
N SER A 529 -14.06 30.44 -0.07
CA SER A 529 -15.10 30.91 -1.00
C SER A 529 -16.34 29.99 -0.99
N ILE A 530 -17.48 30.54 -1.42
CA ILE A 530 -18.67 29.74 -1.79
C ILE A 530 -18.82 29.84 -3.31
N GLU A 531 -18.92 28.69 -3.98
CA GLU A 531 -19.10 28.54 -5.43
C GLU A 531 -20.21 27.50 -5.69
N GLU A 532 -20.82 27.52 -6.87
CA GLU A 532 -22.02 26.72 -7.20
C GLU A 532 -21.91 25.21 -6.88
N LYS A 533 -20.69 24.66 -6.91
CA LYS A 533 -20.39 23.23 -6.70
C LYS A 533 -19.41 22.99 -5.55
N LYS A 534 -19.16 24.00 -4.71
CA LYS A 534 -18.20 23.96 -3.60
C LYS A 534 -18.62 24.91 -2.46
N PRO A 535 -19.12 24.38 -1.32
CA PRO A 535 -19.32 25.19 -0.11
C PRO A 535 -17.99 25.74 0.43
N ALA A 536 -18.05 26.64 1.41
CA ALA A 536 -16.87 27.05 2.15
C ALA A 536 -16.27 25.86 2.92
N ILE A 537 -14.94 25.70 2.84
CA ILE A 537 -14.17 24.62 3.47
C ILE A 537 -13.13 25.25 4.39
N ILE A 538 -13.20 24.92 5.68
CA ILE A 538 -12.11 25.19 6.62
C ILE A 538 -11.14 24.02 6.55
N HIS A 539 -9.84 24.28 6.37
CA HIS A 539 -8.81 23.26 6.21
C HIS A 539 -8.47 22.57 7.53
N ARG A 540 -8.43 23.34 8.63
CA ARG A 540 -8.15 22.87 10.01
C ARG A 540 -6.74 22.31 10.23
N ARG A 541 -5.89 22.26 9.20
CA ARG A 541 -4.59 21.57 9.24
C ARG A 541 -3.51 22.20 8.35
N ILE A 542 -3.56 23.51 8.19
CA ILE A 542 -2.52 24.28 7.47
C ILE A 542 -1.22 24.25 8.30
N SER A 543 -0.14 23.80 7.69
CA SER A 543 1.22 23.78 8.24
C SER A 543 2.24 23.73 7.10
N VAL A 544 3.54 23.94 7.37
CA VAL A 544 4.60 23.81 6.34
C VAL A 544 4.71 22.39 5.77
N GLU A 545 4.34 21.36 6.53
CA GLU A 545 4.21 19.96 6.04
C GLU A 545 3.07 19.79 4.99
N LYS A 546 2.16 20.76 4.92
CA LYS A 546 0.96 20.76 4.07
C LYS A 546 1.00 21.83 2.98
N VAL A 547 2.11 22.55 2.86
CA VAL A 547 2.45 23.31 1.65
C VAL A 547 3.48 22.50 0.89
N LEU A 548 3.08 21.90 -0.23
CA LEU A 548 3.99 21.26 -1.16
C LEU A 548 4.45 22.27 -2.23
N LEU A 549 5.58 21.99 -2.87
CA LEU A 549 6.15 22.85 -3.91
C LEU A 549 6.21 22.09 -5.25
N ASP A 550 5.66 22.70 -6.31
CA ASP A 550 5.69 22.14 -7.66
C ASP A 550 7.09 22.25 -8.31
N GLN A 551 7.21 21.87 -9.59
CA GLN A 551 8.50 21.92 -10.31
C GLN A 551 9.03 23.36 -10.48
N GLN A 552 8.14 24.36 -10.46
CA GLN A 552 8.38 25.79 -10.58
C GLN A 552 8.43 26.51 -9.23
N VAL A 553 8.36 25.76 -8.12
CA VAL A 553 8.35 26.27 -6.73
C VAL A 553 7.07 27.06 -6.37
N ASN A 554 5.96 26.84 -7.07
CA ASN A 554 4.65 27.33 -6.64
C ASN A 554 4.11 26.49 -5.47
N PRO A 555 3.41 27.10 -4.49
CA PRO A 555 2.82 26.39 -3.37
C PRO A 555 1.51 25.68 -3.76
N LEU A 556 1.38 24.42 -3.34
CA LEU A 556 0.21 23.57 -3.44
C LEU A 556 -0.22 23.11 -2.04
N ILE A 557 -1.39 23.54 -1.56
CA ILE A 557 -1.89 23.14 -0.24
C ILE A 557 -2.43 21.70 -0.32
N ALA A 558 -1.85 20.80 0.48
CA ALA A 558 -2.17 19.38 0.56
C ALA A 558 -3.24 19.05 1.60
N ASP A 559 -3.86 17.88 1.47
CA ASP A 559 -4.94 17.36 2.33
C ASP A 559 -6.19 18.28 2.40
N SER A 560 -6.36 19.19 1.44
CA SER A 560 -7.53 20.08 1.34
C SER A 560 -8.85 19.30 1.28
N GLY A 561 -9.75 19.59 2.21
CA GLY A 561 -11.04 18.91 2.33
C GLY A 561 -10.98 17.51 2.97
N LEU A 562 -9.79 16.92 3.22
CA LEU A 562 -9.64 15.54 3.67
C LEU A 562 -10.37 15.22 4.98
N ALA A 563 -10.55 16.21 5.85
CA ALA A 563 -11.35 16.09 7.08
C ALA A 563 -12.86 15.82 6.83
N LYS A 564 -13.31 15.74 5.57
CA LYS A 564 -14.65 15.27 5.19
C LYS A 564 -14.71 13.77 4.86
N LEU A 565 -13.57 13.09 4.74
CA LEU A 565 -13.48 11.64 4.52
C LEU A 565 -13.14 10.85 5.79
N LEU A 566 -12.49 11.49 6.76
CA LEU A 566 -11.97 10.88 7.98
C LEU A 566 -12.99 10.88 9.12
N ALA A 567 -12.92 9.86 9.98
CA ALA A 567 -13.67 9.83 11.24
C ALA A 567 -13.20 10.95 12.20
N ASP A 568 -14.11 11.47 13.03
CA ASP A 568 -13.85 12.67 13.83
C ASP A 568 -12.81 12.46 14.95
N ASP A 569 -12.63 11.23 15.44
CA ASP A 569 -11.57 10.85 16.37
C ASP A 569 -10.18 10.87 15.70
N ILE A 570 -10.09 10.42 14.43
CA ILE A 570 -8.88 10.52 13.61
C ILE A 570 -8.54 11.99 13.37
N VAL A 571 -9.53 12.82 12.99
CA VAL A 571 -9.37 14.28 12.82
C VAL A 571 -8.88 14.93 14.12
N PHE A 572 -9.45 14.55 15.28
CA PHE A 572 -9.03 15.05 16.59
C PHE A 572 -7.62 14.59 16.99
N SER A 573 -7.26 13.32 16.75
CA SER A 573 -5.90 12.81 16.97
C SER A 573 -4.88 13.59 16.13
N THR A 574 -5.27 13.96 14.91
CA THR A 574 -4.50 14.73 13.94
C THR A 574 -4.16 16.14 14.43
N ILE A 575 -5.07 16.80 15.16
CA ILE A 575 -4.93 18.20 15.61
C ILE A 575 -3.86 18.36 16.69
N LYS A 576 -3.57 17.31 17.48
CA LYS A 576 -2.54 17.32 18.52
C LYS A 576 -1.14 17.63 18.00
N ILE A 577 -0.85 17.26 16.74
CA ILE A 577 0.42 17.59 16.07
C ILE A 577 0.46 19.08 15.70
N SER A 578 -0.63 19.61 15.11
CA SER A 578 -0.78 21.04 14.80
C SER A 578 -0.64 21.92 16.04
N ALA A 579 -1.15 21.46 17.19
CA ALA A 579 -1.00 22.11 18.48
C ALA A 579 0.45 22.13 18.97
N ALA A 580 1.16 20.99 18.92
CA ALA A 580 2.56 20.90 19.33
C ALA A 580 3.50 21.77 18.47
N MET A 581 3.16 22.01 17.20
CA MET A 581 3.88 22.92 16.30
C MET A 581 3.40 24.38 16.36
N GLY A 582 2.40 24.70 17.17
CA GLY A 582 1.93 26.09 17.38
C GLY A 582 1.01 26.66 16.29
N TYR A 583 0.47 25.84 15.38
CA TYR A 583 -0.54 26.29 14.39
C TYR A 583 -1.97 26.35 14.97
N LEU A 584 -2.22 25.68 16.10
CA LEU A 584 -3.56 25.63 16.67
C LEU A 584 -3.95 26.99 17.28
N ALA A 585 -4.99 27.60 16.72
CA ALA A 585 -5.49 28.89 17.13
C ALA A 585 -6.08 28.86 18.57
N PRO A 586 -5.84 29.89 19.42
CA PRO A 586 -6.23 29.88 20.83
C PRO A 586 -7.72 29.63 21.09
N GLU A 587 -8.61 30.14 20.24
CA GLU A 587 -10.06 29.99 20.39
C GLU A 587 -10.53 28.53 20.27
N TYR A 588 -9.75 27.64 19.64
CA TYR A 588 -10.09 26.22 19.59
C TYR A 588 -10.00 25.56 20.97
N VAL A 589 -9.09 26.01 21.83
CA VAL A 589 -8.91 25.47 23.19
C VAL A 589 -10.10 25.80 24.10
N THR A 590 -10.77 26.93 23.86
CA THR A 590 -11.93 27.38 24.64
C THR A 590 -13.27 27.00 24.04
N THR A 591 -13.39 26.93 22.70
CA THR A 591 -14.67 26.65 22.01
C THR A 591 -14.80 25.24 21.45
N GLY A 592 -13.69 24.54 21.17
CA GLY A 592 -13.67 23.26 20.43
C GLY A 592 -14.07 23.37 18.95
N LEU A 593 -14.27 24.59 18.42
CA LEU A 593 -14.76 24.84 17.07
C LEU A 593 -13.67 25.46 16.18
N PHE A 594 -13.59 25.01 14.93
CA PHE A 594 -12.78 25.67 13.91
C PHE A 594 -13.62 26.68 13.13
N THR A 595 -13.01 27.83 12.83
CA THR A 595 -13.55 28.86 11.93
C THR A 595 -12.57 29.14 10.80
N GLU A 596 -12.97 29.94 9.81
CA GLU A 596 -12.01 30.51 8.83
C GLU A 596 -10.85 31.26 9.51
N LYS A 597 -11.10 31.91 10.65
CA LYS A 597 -10.11 32.65 11.43
C LYS A 597 -9.05 31.74 12.05
N SER A 598 -9.33 30.45 12.21
CA SER A 598 -8.38 29.45 12.72
C SER A 598 -7.40 28.98 11.63
N ASP A 599 -7.85 28.91 10.38
CA ASP A 599 -6.96 28.73 9.21
C ASP A 599 -6.06 29.96 9.00
N ILE A 600 -6.59 31.17 9.24
CA ILE A 600 -5.84 32.44 9.12
C ILE A 600 -4.74 32.55 10.19
N TYR A 601 -5.00 32.10 11.43
CA TYR A 601 -3.96 31.95 12.45
C TYR A 601 -2.83 31.02 11.99
N SER A 602 -3.20 29.85 11.46
CA SER A 602 -2.23 28.88 10.91
C SER A 602 -1.38 29.49 9.78
N PHE A 603 -1.98 30.31 8.93
CA PHE A 603 -1.30 31.04 7.86
C PHE A 603 -0.33 32.12 8.38
N GLY A 604 -0.72 32.89 9.40
CA GLY A 604 0.17 33.88 10.04
C GLY A 604 1.43 33.26 10.64
N VAL A 605 1.30 32.07 11.25
CA VAL A 605 2.43 31.25 11.72
C VAL A 605 3.35 30.86 10.55
N ILE A 606 2.80 30.43 9.41
CA ILE A 606 3.59 30.09 8.21
C ILE A 606 4.35 31.30 7.66
N ILE A 607 3.77 32.51 7.65
CA ILE A 607 4.52 33.71 7.22
C ILE A 607 5.76 33.90 8.09
N LEU A 608 5.64 33.87 9.42
CA LEU A 608 6.80 34.04 10.32
C LEU A 608 7.84 32.94 10.13
N GLN A 609 7.43 31.71 9.84
CA GLN A 609 8.34 30.60 9.57
C GLN A 609 9.11 30.82 8.26
N ILE A 610 8.42 31.22 7.18
CA ILE A 610 9.03 31.56 5.88
C ILE A 610 10.00 32.74 6.01
N LEU A 611 9.62 33.78 6.76
CA LEU A 611 10.46 34.97 6.96
C LEU A 611 11.73 34.65 7.75
N SER A 612 11.62 33.89 8.86
CA SER A 612 12.74 33.56 9.74
C SER A 612 13.60 32.38 9.26
N GLY A 613 13.10 31.57 8.33
CA GLY A 613 13.76 30.34 7.91
C GLY A 613 13.77 29.25 8.98
N LYS A 614 12.83 29.29 9.93
CA LYS A 614 12.75 28.37 11.09
C LYS A 614 11.38 27.73 11.20
N GLN A 615 11.32 26.43 11.50
CA GLN A 615 10.06 25.72 11.76
C GLN A 615 9.51 26.05 13.14
N LEU A 616 10.36 26.14 14.17
CA LEU A 616 9.94 26.49 15.53
C LEU A 616 10.11 27.99 15.81
N LEU A 617 9.00 28.71 15.90
CA LEU A 617 9.01 30.14 16.20
C LEU A 617 9.33 30.42 17.67
N SER A 618 10.43 31.11 17.93
CA SER A 618 10.77 31.60 19.27
C SER A 618 10.02 32.90 19.61
N THR A 619 9.95 33.23 20.90
CA THR A 619 9.43 34.53 21.37
C THR A 619 10.23 35.70 20.79
N ALA A 620 11.53 35.52 20.53
CA ALA A 620 12.38 36.54 19.91
C ALA A 620 11.93 36.86 18.47
N VAL A 621 11.57 35.85 17.67
CA VAL A 621 11.06 36.07 16.30
C VAL A 621 9.75 36.88 16.33
N ARG A 622 8.83 36.56 17.24
CA ARG A 622 7.55 37.30 17.39
C ARG A 622 7.76 38.75 17.83
N LEU A 623 8.63 38.99 18.82
CA LEU A 623 8.97 40.33 19.29
C LEU A 623 9.79 41.13 18.26
N GLY A 624 10.68 40.46 17.53
CA GLY A 624 11.46 41.02 16.44
C GLY A 624 10.59 41.55 15.32
N ALA A 625 9.61 40.74 14.88
CA ALA A 625 8.60 41.14 13.91
C ALA A 625 7.79 42.35 14.40
N ALA A 626 7.32 42.34 15.66
CA ALA A 626 6.53 43.42 16.25
C ALA A 626 7.32 44.74 16.39
N CYS A 627 8.62 44.66 16.65
CA CYS A 627 9.51 45.82 16.73
C CYS A 627 10.25 46.15 15.42
N CYS A 628 9.92 45.49 14.30
CA CYS A 628 10.63 45.60 13.01
C CYS A 628 12.17 45.43 13.10
N ARG A 629 12.67 44.64 14.06
CA ARG A 629 14.10 44.35 14.20
C ARG A 629 14.48 43.17 13.31
N TYR A 630 14.80 43.44 12.05
CA TYR A 630 14.99 42.39 11.01
C TYR A 630 15.93 41.25 11.45
N ASN A 631 17.03 41.55 12.13
CA ASN A 631 17.99 40.55 12.64
C ASN A 631 17.38 39.50 13.60
N ASP A 632 16.24 39.79 14.23
CA ASP A 632 15.57 38.89 15.18
C ASP A 632 14.55 37.95 14.49
N PHE A 633 14.11 38.26 13.26
CA PHE A 633 12.99 37.56 12.61
C PHE A 633 13.16 37.26 11.11
N ILE A 634 14.22 37.76 10.45
CA ILE A 634 14.56 37.45 9.06
C ILE A 634 15.69 36.42 9.02
N ASP A 635 15.55 35.47 8.10
CA ASP A 635 16.50 34.39 7.84
C ASP A 635 17.90 34.92 7.50
N THR A 636 18.88 34.61 8.35
CA THR A 636 20.28 35.03 8.20
C THR A 636 20.93 34.49 6.92
N SER A 637 20.44 33.36 6.38
CA SER A 637 20.95 32.76 5.14
C SER A 637 20.69 33.62 3.89
N LEU A 638 19.75 34.57 3.96
CA LEU A 638 19.51 35.57 2.90
C LEU A 638 20.63 36.61 2.78
N ARG A 639 21.53 36.73 3.77
CA ARG A 639 22.71 37.63 3.76
C ARG A 639 22.38 39.11 3.44
N GLY A 640 21.19 39.58 3.84
CA GLY A 640 20.72 40.94 3.56
C GLY A 640 20.02 41.12 2.20
N ASN A 641 19.87 40.08 1.39
CA ASN A 641 19.16 40.14 0.11
C ASN A 641 17.64 39.99 0.30
N PHE A 642 17.01 41.01 0.90
CA PHE A 642 15.56 41.13 1.09
C PHE A 642 15.11 42.59 1.06
N SER A 643 13.81 42.83 0.84
CA SER A 643 13.22 44.17 0.93
C SER A 643 12.72 44.44 2.34
N GLU A 644 13.35 45.40 3.05
CA GLU A 644 12.92 45.82 4.40
C GLU A 644 11.45 46.27 4.44
N SER A 645 10.99 46.98 3.40
CA SER A 645 9.62 47.47 3.31
C SER A 645 8.60 46.32 3.15
N GLU A 646 8.93 45.28 2.37
CA GLU A 646 8.09 44.10 2.27
C GLU A 646 8.17 43.24 3.54
N ALA A 647 9.35 43.14 4.14
CA ALA A 647 9.57 42.39 5.38
C ALA A 647 8.74 42.96 6.54
N ALA A 648 8.75 44.28 6.74
CA ALA A 648 7.92 44.95 7.75
C ALA A 648 6.41 44.78 7.44
N LYS A 649 6.01 44.84 6.17
CA LYS A 649 4.61 44.65 5.74
C LYS A 649 4.13 43.22 5.98
N LEU A 650 4.94 42.22 5.63
CA LEU A 650 4.64 40.80 5.85
C LEU A 650 4.65 40.44 7.33
N ALA A 651 5.57 41.02 8.13
CA ALA A 651 5.56 40.91 9.58
C ALA A 651 4.24 41.47 10.18
N LYS A 652 3.80 42.67 9.76
CA LYS A 652 2.52 43.24 10.19
C LYS A 652 1.33 42.34 9.84
N ILE A 653 1.26 41.83 8.60
CA ILE A 653 0.21 40.91 8.15
C ILE A 653 0.22 39.63 9.00
N ALA A 654 1.40 39.05 9.23
CA ALA A 654 1.54 37.83 10.03
C ALA A 654 1.07 38.03 11.47
N LEU A 655 1.45 39.14 12.10
CA LEU A 655 1.04 39.50 13.47
C LEU A 655 -0.48 39.70 13.58
N ALA A 656 -1.10 40.40 12.62
CA ALA A 656 -2.55 40.54 12.57
C ALA A 656 -3.27 39.19 12.35
N CYS A 657 -2.67 38.28 11.58
CA CYS A 657 -3.19 36.93 11.40
C CYS A 657 -3.08 36.06 12.67
N ILE A 658 -2.07 36.25 13.52
CA ILE A 658 -1.87 35.46 14.76
C ILE A 658 -2.42 36.12 16.04
N ASP A 659 -3.33 37.11 15.92
CA ASP A 659 -3.98 37.71 17.09
C ASP A 659 -4.74 36.64 17.92
N ASP A 660 -4.71 36.75 19.25
CA ASP A 660 -5.39 35.79 20.13
C ASP A 660 -6.93 35.86 19.98
N LEU A 661 -7.48 37.01 19.56
CA LEU A 661 -8.90 37.22 19.30
C LEU A 661 -9.24 36.96 17.82
N PRO A 662 -10.11 35.97 17.49
CA PRO A 662 -10.42 35.63 16.10
C PRO A 662 -11.10 36.76 15.33
N ASP A 663 -11.82 37.66 16.01
CA ASP A 663 -12.50 38.82 15.40
C ASP A 663 -11.53 39.94 14.99
N GLN A 664 -10.33 40.01 15.58
CA GLN A 664 -9.31 41.01 15.22
C GLN A 664 -8.45 40.55 14.03
N ARG A 665 -8.42 39.25 13.74
CA ARG A 665 -7.73 38.72 12.56
C ARG A 665 -8.44 39.18 11.28
N PRO A 666 -7.73 39.56 10.21
CA PRO A 666 -8.33 39.92 8.93
C PRO A 666 -9.11 38.73 8.31
N THR A 667 -9.86 38.96 7.24
CA THR A 667 -10.28 37.88 6.33
C THR A 667 -9.19 37.59 5.30
N MET A 668 -9.18 36.40 4.70
CA MET A 668 -8.20 36.07 3.65
C MET A 668 -8.36 36.95 2.39
N LYS A 669 -9.53 37.62 2.23
CA LYS A 669 -9.75 38.63 1.19
C LYS A 669 -8.98 39.93 1.50
N GLU A 670 -9.05 40.44 2.73
CA GLU A 670 -8.27 41.60 3.16
C GLU A 670 -6.76 41.32 3.10
N VAL A 671 -6.32 40.15 3.55
CA VAL A 671 -4.92 39.70 3.46
C VAL A 671 -4.40 39.79 2.02
N ILE A 672 -5.17 39.28 1.05
CA ILE A 672 -4.78 39.35 -0.37
C ILE A 672 -4.84 40.78 -0.92
N GLN A 673 -5.70 41.65 -0.40
CA GLN A 673 -5.70 43.08 -0.76
C GLN A 673 -4.47 43.80 -0.19
N GLU A 674 -4.14 43.62 1.10
CA GLU A 674 -2.91 44.17 1.68
C GLU A 674 -1.67 43.65 0.95
N LEU A 675 -1.59 42.34 0.64
CA LEU A 675 -0.51 41.76 -0.15
C LEU A 675 -0.40 42.43 -1.54
N ASN A 676 -1.46 42.37 -2.37
CA ASN A 676 -1.44 42.87 -3.75
C ASN A 676 -1.09 44.36 -3.89
N LEU A 677 -1.29 45.18 -2.85
CA LEU A 677 -0.83 46.57 -2.80
C LEU A 677 0.71 46.73 -2.83
N SER A 678 1.50 45.65 -2.95
CA SER A 678 2.92 45.71 -3.34
C SER A 678 3.10 45.98 -4.83
N ASN A 679 2.30 45.33 -5.69
CA ASN A 679 2.58 45.20 -7.13
C ASN A 679 2.20 46.45 -7.96
N ALA A 680 1.77 47.53 -7.31
CA ALA A 680 1.37 48.78 -7.94
C ALA A 680 2.29 49.96 -7.58
N GLY A 681 3.43 49.69 -6.92
CA GLY A 681 4.37 50.70 -6.41
C GLY A 681 5.84 50.40 -6.71
N SER A 682 6.11 49.61 -7.75
CA SER A 682 7.45 49.26 -8.25
C SER A 682 7.71 49.85 -9.63
#